data_AF-A0A3C1GKX9-F1
#
_entry.id   AF-A0A3C1GKX9-F1
#
_cell.length_a   1.000
_cell.length_b   1.000
_cell.length_c   1.000
_cell.angle_alpha   90.00
_cell.angle_beta   90.00
_cell.angle_gamma   90.00
#
_symmetry.space_group_name_H-M   'P 1'
#
loop_
_entity.id
_entity.type
_entity.pdbx_description
1 polymer ?
#
loop_
_entity_poly.entity_id
_entity_poly.type
_entity_poly.pdbx_seq_one_letter_code
_entity_poly.pdbx_strand_id
1 'polypeptide(L)'
;MATTSTWLTTNDWALFSFSLVSEGLDLAYCTTGNTAAMTTAWAGTPWASTTWRSGLGMVGEIGSEVELFEPSLRPGSAAFRIVDHDDNLVAVLARPLSTAGVKTYLAANADNNDTTLTVDSTTGFAASGTVYIGLESIAYTGVTATTFTGCTRGKYTLWQTNGGTDFARYHRIDPNPTGPRPVVSSYPRRHYNRTVWLYLHHWENGAWSTKANSLLVWSGRIGNVEDNGDGSLTVNTLNVLDQVKGTILAEQLRGDLAEGLYLSPSYSAVRIIENGAAAVEGTLGETGAMKTHADLSRLLQAFFDANAASLSYDWTVGTVAGDGRYRIKATHTSAPASSAWVRLYLHKRVWAMLGDDPASGDTDTLTIGGTAYVGMLVRYVLFSGTSTSAIIAPSWMPVVYYYDRGFVNSVLLTLNNAQGTWTTQPVLPLDAITDLPSTVHGFLQIGAEVAVAVSRASDTSYTIKKDISAYVGLESQPTDASLVVREGENVDPIKVVQLWYEADETRDVFLRMLLSTGLTSYNHATYDVNGFGMGVGVPSSMLKLSTFDMLGTARYSLFINKPSSVATLLESALAAKGLYLVWKDGQLWVRQGRYDGQNLAASWTLNNSNKARPDDRMRVAYGSDGLQNRLELKYQPDLKGEFRATETIEDVVSIADFGRRKTMTVDGYGIRRAEDVEAWRQAVTATALAYFSREQAVGERTFDFSLLGMVPVDTVLCTDPYMVDPRTGTRGVTSYPGWILGARFNFETGVGSVRIAFLPDLDYTRIGTWGPAARVDEAATNGGYVVATKVLTVKANAYSVSGGTKDVDRFAVGDLVRVREVSIAAGLTWDDTIATITSATPSMTLTTGLAGWNSTKQYLVENQEKTAVVAAQKTVTYVADDVTNSTGESTDDAYHYGGIPDVDFTAPAVSYTGRYYRQRTDIDDTAFPLTVADYYDLVQALNGLLAYGTRWMVSDFLQTGAAVTGTTRTRLWGPVWLPCMAANSRQIGVRIYGRHSTAARAGTFTIRTCTITPFGTSDTTVQYDTDSSETADTVTTTSTTDAWIAEKLITIYPAVADGAGPLGLWLTVEGTAGQAGDILTLAGISVLEGAL
;
A
#
# COMPACT_ATOMS: atom_id res chain seq x y z
N MET A 1 -1.28 -29.62 -38.27
CA MET A 1 -2.59 -29.79 -37.61
C MET A 1 -2.97 -28.47 -36.99
N ALA A 2 -4.24 -28.10 -37.06
CA ALA A 2 -4.73 -26.92 -36.32
C ALA A 2 -4.64 -27.19 -34.81
N THR A 3 -4.76 -26.15 -33.99
CA THR A 3 -4.98 -26.37 -32.54
C THR A 3 -6.41 -26.87 -32.33
N THR A 4 -6.63 -27.69 -31.30
CA THR A 4 -7.96 -28.17 -30.94
C THR A 4 -8.92 -27.01 -30.65
N SER A 5 -8.44 -25.92 -30.04
CA SER A 5 -9.26 -24.72 -29.79
C SER A 5 -9.76 -24.09 -31.09
N THR A 6 -8.88 -23.85 -32.08
CA THR A 6 -9.30 -23.34 -33.39
C THR A 6 -10.23 -24.33 -34.09
N TRP A 7 -9.90 -25.63 -34.02
CA TRP A 7 -10.70 -26.68 -34.67
C TRP A 7 -12.14 -26.73 -34.16
N LEU A 8 -12.35 -26.57 -32.85
CA LEU A 8 -13.66 -26.54 -32.20
C LEU A 8 -14.55 -25.39 -32.70
N THR A 9 -13.94 -24.27 -33.12
CA THR A 9 -14.69 -23.10 -33.62
C THR A 9 -14.99 -23.15 -35.12
N THR A 10 -14.26 -23.98 -35.89
CA THR A 10 -14.33 -23.97 -37.36
C THR A 10 -15.00 -25.21 -37.97
N ASN A 11 -15.25 -26.27 -37.19
CA ASN A 11 -15.75 -27.54 -37.72
C ASN A 11 -16.97 -28.05 -36.94
N ASP A 12 -18.01 -28.45 -37.66
CA ASP A 12 -19.27 -28.93 -37.07
C ASP A 12 -19.24 -30.41 -36.65
N TRP A 13 -18.24 -31.19 -37.10
CA TRP A 13 -18.11 -32.61 -36.77
C TRP A 13 -16.65 -32.97 -36.47
N ALA A 14 -16.40 -33.60 -35.31
CA ALA A 14 -15.08 -34.09 -34.96
C ALA A 14 -15.16 -35.26 -33.97
N LEU A 15 -14.25 -36.23 -34.14
CA LEU A 15 -13.98 -37.25 -33.14
C LEU A 15 -13.04 -36.64 -32.10
N PHE A 16 -13.45 -36.70 -30.84
CA PHE A 16 -12.70 -36.18 -29.70
C PHE A 16 -12.23 -37.31 -28.79
N SER A 17 -11.06 -37.12 -28.17
CA SER A 17 -10.61 -37.99 -27.08
C SER A 17 -9.95 -37.15 -25.98
N PHE A 18 -10.23 -37.51 -24.73
CA PHE A 18 -9.56 -36.94 -23.58
C PHE A 18 -8.35 -37.79 -23.18
N SER A 19 -7.31 -37.13 -22.69
CA SER A 19 -6.12 -37.77 -22.14
C SER A 19 -5.82 -37.19 -20.75
N LEU A 20 -5.57 -38.05 -19.77
CA LEU A 20 -5.23 -37.70 -18.40
C LEU A 20 -3.81 -38.18 -18.09
N VAL A 21 -2.96 -37.24 -17.66
CA VAL A 21 -1.58 -37.51 -17.24
C VAL A 21 -1.35 -37.01 -15.81
N SER A 22 -0.49 -37.69 -15.05
CA SER A 22 -0.18 -37.33 -13.67
C SER A 22 1.32 -37.05 -13.49
N GLU A 23 1.62 -36.04 -12.67
CA GLU A 23 2.97 -35.61 -12.33
C GLU A 23 3.76 -36.72 -11.63
N GLY A 24 4.97 -36.97 -12.11
CA GLY A 24 5.91 -37.90 -11.49
C GLY A 24 5.50 -39.36 -11.57
N LEU A 25 4.55 -39.72 -12.43
CA LEU A 25 4.12 -41.11 -12.67
C LEU A 25 4.28 -41.46 -14.15
N ASP A 26 4.74 -42.68 -14.40
CA ASP A 26 4.83 -43.26 -15.75
C ASP A 26 3.51 -43.96 -16.12
N LEU A 27 2.39 -43.24 -15.96
CA LEU A 27 1.04 -43.75 -16.24
C LEU A 27 0.19 -42.65 -16.88
N ALA A 28 -0.51 -42.99 -17.96
CA ALA A 28 -1.39 -42.09 -18.70
C ALA A 28 -2.64 -42.83 -19.19
N TYR A 29 -3.80 -42.16 -19.15
CA TYR A 29 -5.10 -42.74 -19.49
C TYR A 29 -5.80 -41.92 -20.57
N CYS A 30 -6.54 -42.58 -21.46
CA CYS A 30 -7.33 -41.92 -22.49
C CYS A 30 -8.74 -42.51 -22.63
N THR A 31 -9.66 -41.72 -23.21
CA THR A 31 -11.03 -42.18 -23.49
C THR A 31 -11.10 -43.04 -24.76
N THR A 32 -10.14 -42.92 -25.67
CA THR A 32 -10.08 -43.72 -26.90
C THR A 32 -9.54 -45.12 -26.63
N GLY A 33 -10.04 -46.12 -27.38
CA GLY A 33 -9.45 -47.45 -27.44
C GLY A 33 -8.16 -47.53 -28.26
N ASN A 34 -7.84 -46.51 -29.07
CA ASN A 34 -6.62 -46.47 -29.90
C ASN A 34 -5.43 -45.85 -29.13
N THR A 35 -4.94 -46.56 -28.12
CA THR A 35 -3.85 -46.10 -27.24
C THR A 35 -2.51 -45.94 -27.98
N ALA A 36 -2.28 -46.72 -29.04
CA ALA A 36 -1.07 -46.61 -29.87
C ALA A 36 -1.01 -45.25 -30.59
N ALA A 37 -2.12 -44.78 -31.16
CA ALA A 37 -2.18 -43.45 -31.78
C ALA A 37 -1.98 -42.32 -30.74
N MET A 38 -2.42 -42.52 -29.49
CA MET A 38 -2.18 -41.57 -28.41
C MET A 38 -0.70 -41.51 -28.03
N THR A 39 -0.02 -42.66 -28.02
CA THR A 39 1.45 -42.72 -27.82
C THR A 39 2.18 -41.90 -28.88
N THR A 40 1.76 -42.01 -30.15
CA THR A 40 2.31 -41.20 -31.26
C THR A 40 2.03 -39.70 -31.07
N ALA A 41 0.83 -39.33 -30.63
CA ALA A 41 0.46 -37.93 -30.40
C ALA A 41 1.30 -37.25 -29.27
N TRP A 42 1.83 -38.06 -28.36
CA TRP A 42 2.68 -37.63 -27.26
C TRP A 42 4.18 -37.92 -27.50
N ALA A 43 4.55 -38.32 -28.71
CA ALA A 43 5.94 -38.49 -29.10
C ALA A 43 6.73 -37.18 -28.95
N GLY A 44 7.97 -37.27 -28.45
CA GLY A 44 8.83 -36.11 -28.17
C GLY A 44 8.52 -35.38 -26.86
N THR A 45 7.58 -35.88 -26.05
CA THR A 45 7.33 -35.39 -24.68
C THR A 45 7.99 -36.33 -23.65
N PRO A 46 8.11 -35.92 -22.37
CA PRO A 46 8.57 -36.82 -21.31
C PRO A 46 7.75 -38.11 -21.16
N TRP A 47 6.50 -38.14 -21.66
CA TRP A 47 5.61 -39.30 -21.65
C TRP A 47 5.68 -40.14 -22.93
N ALA A 48 6.63 -39.88 -23.83
CA ALA A 48 6.78 -40.66 -25.06
C ALA A 48 7.07 -42.15 -24.80
N SER A 49 7.70 -42.48 -23.68
CA SER A 49 7.94 -43.87 -23.24
C SER A 49 6.86 -44.42 -22.32
N THR A 50 5.83 -43.62 -21.98
CA THR A 50 4.75 -44.03 -21.08
C THR A 50 3.78 -44.96 -21.77
N THR A 51 3.32 -45.98 -21.05
CA THR A 51 2.30 -46.91 -21.55
C THR A 51 0.92 -46.27 -21.43
N TRP A 52 0.30 -45.95 -22.56
CA TRP A 52 -1.06 -45.41 -22.64
C TRP A 52 -2.12 -46.49 -22.44
N ARG A 53 -3.12 -46.22 -21.60
CA ARG A 53 -4.23 -47.14 -21.30
C ARG A 53 -5.58 -46.51 -21.63
N SER A 54 -6.54 -47.32 -22.08
CA SER A 54 -7.95 -46.93 -22.16
C SER A 54 -8.63 -47.07 -20.80
N GLY A 55 -9.86 -46.55 -20.66
CA GLY A 55 -10.67 -46.70 -19.44
C GLY A 55 -10.91 -45.39 -18.69
N LEU A 56 -10.47 -44.25 -19.23
CA LEU A 56 -10.84 -42.94 -18.69
C LEU A 56 -12.32 -42.65 -18.96
N GLY A 57 -13.08 -42.41 -17.91
CA GLY A 57 -14.44 -41.89 -17.92
C GLY A 57 -14.46 -40.48 -17.31
N MET A 58 -15.09 -39.55 -18.02
CA MET A 58 -15.33 -38.21 -17.50
C MET A 58 -16.62 -38.22 -16.69
N VAL A 59 -16.57 -37.76 -15.45
CA VAL A 59 -17.70 -37.75 -14.52
C VAL A 59 -17.82 -36.36 -13.92
N GLY A 60 -19.05 -35.87 -13.76
CA GLY A 60 -19.30 -34.56 -13.18
C GLY A 60 -19.03 -33.37 -14.12
N GLU A 61 -18.67 -32.24 -13.51
CA GLU A 61 -18.60 -30.92 -14.14
C GLU A 61 -17.22 -30.30 -13.89
N ILE A 62 -16.72 -29.55 -14.87
CA ILE A 62 -15.62 -28.61 -14.69
C ILE A 62 -16.15 -27.19 -14.80
N GLY A 63 -15.59 -26.29 -14.02
CA GLY A 63 -15.93 -24.89 -14.17
C GLY A 63 -15.09 -24.00 -13.29
N SER A 64 -15.14 -22.72 -13.61
CA SER A 64 -14.59 -21.68 -12.73
C SER A 64 -15.58 -20.52 -12.70
N GLU A 65 -15.63 -19.86 -11.56
CA GLU A 65 -16.55 -18.75 -11.32
C GLU A 65 -15.86 -17.72 -10.43
N VAL A 66 -16.08 -16.45 -10.73
CA VAL A 66 -15.67 -15.31 -9.92
C VAL A 66 -16.92 -14.57 -9.46
N GLU A 67 -16.84 -13.98 -8.28
CA GLU A 67 -17.85 -13.02 -7.85
C GLU A 67 -17.48 -11.62 -8.27
N LEU A 68 -18.51 -10.78 -8.42
CA LEU A 68 -18.35 -9.39 -8.78
C LEU A 68 -17.53 -8.68 -7.70
N PHE A 69 -16.37 -8.18 -8.10
CA PHE A 69 -15.46 -7.38 -7.31
C PHE A 69 -14.84 -8.08 -6.09
N GLU A 70 -14.93 -9.41 -6.03
CA GLU A 70 -14.18 -10.23 -5.07
C GLU A 70 -13.03 -10.94 -5.80
N PRO A 71 -11.77 -10.48 -5.69
CA PRO A 71 -10.62 -11.12 -6.34
C PRO A 71 -10.20 -12.42 -5.66
N SER A 72 -11.02 -12.93 -4.73
CA SER A 72 -10.73 -14.15 -3.99
C SER A 72 -10.52 -15.31 -4.96
N LEU A 73 -9.48 -16.10 -4.69
CA LEU A 73 -9.19 -17.27 -5.50
C LEU A 73 -10.31 -18.31 -5.31
N ARG A 74 -11.18 -18.43 -6.31
CA ARG A 74 -12.29 -19.40 -6.33
C ARG A 74 -11.94 -20.61 -7.19
N PRO A 75 -11.35 -21.65 -6.58
CA PRO A 75 -10.99 -22.86 -7.29
C PRO A 75 -12.25 -23.63 -7.73
N GLY A 76 -12.34 -23.97 -9.01
CA GLY A 76 -13.18 -25.09 -9.45
C GLY A 76 -12.67 -26.42 -8.93
N SER A 77 -13.43 -27.50 -9.08
CA SER A 77 -12.95 -28.87 -8.88
C SER A 77 -13.34 -29.74 -10.08
N ALA A 78 -12.68 -30.89 -10.20
CA ALA A 78 -13.01 -31.90 -11.21
C ALA A 78 -12.84 -33.31 -10.63
N ALA A 79 -13.68 -34.24 -11.09
CA ALA A 79 -13.59 -35.65 -10.74
C ALA A 79 -13.41 -36.49 -12.00
N PHE A 80 -12.59 -37.53 -11.92
CA PHE A 80 -12.32 -38.43 -13.04
C PHE A 80 -12.53 -39.86 -12.60
N ARG A 81 -13.23 -40.65 -13.42
CA ARG A 81 -13.38 -42.09 -13.18
C ARG A 81 -12.42 -42.84 -14.08
N ILE A 82 -11.68 -43.80 -13.55
CA ILE A 82 -10.74 -44.60 -14.32
C ILE A 82 -11.05 -46.06 -14.06
N VAL A 83 -11.40 -46.79 -15.11
CA VAL A 83 -11.56 -48.24 -15.04
C VAL A 83 -10.17 -48.89 -15.15
N ASP A 84 -9.73 -49.54 -14.09
CA ASP A 84 -8.40 -50.14 -13.99
C ASP A 84 -8.46 -51.64 -14.26
N HIS A 85 -8.68 -52.02 -15.52
CA HIS A 85 -8.87 -53.42 -15.92
C HIS A 85 -7.69 -54.36 -15.59
N ASP A 86 -6.49 -53.81 -15.37
CA ASP A 86 -5.26 -54.57 -15.18
C ASP A 86 -4.64 -54.38 -13.77
N ASP A 87 -5.39 -53.80 -12.82
CA ASP A 87 -4.96 -53.48 -11.44
C ASP A 87 -3.65 -52.68 -11.33
N ASN A 88 -3.24 -51.99 -12.40
CA ASN A 88 -1.96 -51.27 -12.44
C ASN A 88 -2.07 -49.90 -11.75
N LEU A 89 -3.22 -49.23 -11.87
CA LEU A 89 -3.47 -47.97 -11.19
C LEU A 89 -3.61 -48.20 -9.69
N VAL A 90 -4.37 -49.21 -9.28
CA VAL A 90 -4.53 -49.65 -7.88
C VAL A 90 -3.17 -50.03 -7.30
N ALA A 91 -2.33 -50.78 -8.03
CA ALA A 91 -1.00 -51.16 -7.55
C ALA A 91 -0.09 -49.95 -7.28
N VAL A 92 -0.29 -48.86 -8.02
CA VAL A 92 0.42 -47.59 -7.79
C VAL A 92 -0.25 -46.77 -6.69
N LEU A 93 -1.55 -46.46 -6.78
CA LEU A 93 -2.23 -45.50 -5.91
C LEU A 93 -2.64 -46.04 -4.53
N ALA A 94 -2.98 -47.33 -4.43
CA ALA A 94 -3.52 -47.94 -3.20
C ALA A 94 -2.43 -48.61 -2.33
N ARG A 95 -1.14 -48.40 -2.63
CA ARG A 95 -0.01 -49.08 -1.97
C ARG A 95 0.90 -48.15 -1.14
N PRO A 96 0.38 -47.46 -0.10
CA PRO A 96 1.17 -46.49 0.68
C PRO A 96 2.32 -47.12 1.49
N LEU A 97 2.23 -48.40 1.85
CA LEU A 97 3.26 -49.13 2.59
C LEU A 97 3.46 -50.54 2.00
N SER A 98 4.42 -50.68 1.10
CA SER A 98 4.79 -51.99 0.56
C SER A 98 6.13 -52.46 1.15
N THR A 99 6.13 -53.68 1.67
CA THR A 99 7.33 -54.44 2.06
C THR A 99 8.15 -54.89 0.83
N ALA A 100 7.62 -54.74 -0.39
CA ALA A 100 8.19 -55.24 -1.64
C ALA A 100 9.01 -54.19 -2.43
N GLY A 101 9.27 -53.01 -1.88
CA GLY A 101 10.08 -51.98 -2.56
C GLY A 101 11.23 -51.48 -1.70
N VAL A 102 12.30 -51.00 -2.36
CA VAL A 102 13.52 -50.56 -1.68
C VAL A 102 13.41 -49.08 -1.35
N LYS A 103 13.87 -48.71 -0.14
CA LYS A 103 13.91 -47.33 0.34
C LYS A 103 15.23 -47.02 1.01
N THR A 104 15.59 -45.75 1.00
CA THR A 104 16.73 -45.16 1.70
C THR A 104 16.39 -43.73 2.09
N TYR A 105 17.29 -43.01 2.74
CA TYR A 105 17.07 -41.62 3.18
C TYR A 105 18.15 -40.71 2.61
N LEU A 106 17.78 -39.49 2.24
CA LEU A 106 18.74 -38.46 1.82
C LEU A 106 19.71 -38.14 2.94
N ALA A 107 21.01 -38.17 2.66
CA ALA A 107 22.11 -37.85 3.59
C ALA A 107 22.69 -36.44 3.41
N ALA A 108 22.33 -35.76 2.33
CA ALA A 108 22.51 -34.34 2.12
C ALA A 108 21.24 -33.72 1.52
N ASN A 109 21.10 -32.40 1.59
CA ASN A 109 20.07 -31.68 0.83
C ASN A 109 20.23 -31.97 -0.66
N ALA A 110 19.13 -31.91 -1.40
CA ALA A 110 19.13 -32.03 -2.85
C ALA A 110 18.49 -30.79 -3.48
N ASP A 111 19.30 -29.98 -4.14
CA ASP A 111 18.92 -28.75 -4.84
C ASP A 111 18.20 -29.10 -6.16
N ASN A 112 17.41 -28.20 -6.74
CA ASN A 112 16.51 -28.52 -7.86
C ASN A 112 17.22 -29.02 -9.13
N ASN A 113 18.51 -28.74 -9.30
CA ASN A 113 19.31 -29.10 -10.48
C ASN A 113 20.44 -30.11 -10.17
N ASP A 114 20.46 -30.72 -8.98
CA ASP A 114 21.50 -31.67 -8.63
C ASP A 114 21.55 -32.89 -9.55
N THR A 115 22.75 -33.20 -10.03
CA THR A 115 23.04 -34.37 -10.88
C THR A 115 23.48 -35.60 -10.09
N THR A 116 23.55 -35.50 -8.76
CA THR A 116 23.87 -36.59 -7.85
C THR A 116 23.02 -36.50 -6.59
N LEU A 117 22.63 -37.63 -6.02
CA LEU A 117 21.88 -37.69 -4.76
C LEU A 117 22.61 -38.56 -3.74
N THR A 118 23.00 -37.97 -2.61
CA THR A 118 23.67 -38.68 -1.52
C THR A 118 22.63 -39.27 -0.57
N VAL A 119 22.73 -40.58 -0.32
CA VAL A 119 21.80 -41.37 0.50
C VAL A 119 22.54 -42.28 1.47
N ASP A 120 21.85 -42.80 2.48
CA ASP A 120 22.46 -43.73 3.45
C ASP A 120 22.98 -45.02 2.80
N SER A 121 22.25 -45.55 1.81
CA SER A 121 22.63 -46.76 1.06
C SER A 121 21.84 -46.87 -0.24
N THR A 122 22.47 -47.38 -1.29
CA THR A 122 21.82 -47.74 -2.58
C THR A 122 21.57 -49.24 -2.71
N THR A 123 21.81 -50.01 -1.64
CA THR A 123 21.64 -51.47 -1.66
C THR A 123 20.21 -51.84 -2.04
N GLY A 124 20.05 -52.72 -3.04
CA GLY A 124 18.75 -53.17 -3.54
C GLY A 124 18.14 -52.29 -4.65
N PHE A 125 18.71 -51.12 -4.94
CA PHE A 125 18.35 -50.34 -6.12
C PHE A 125 19.03 -50.92 -7.38
N ALA A 126 18.42 -50.72 -8.54
CA ALA A 126 19.00 -51.10 -9.82
C ALA A 126 20.23 -50.22 -10.14
N ALA A 127 21.08 -50.66 -11.08
CA ALA A 127 22.25 -49.88 -11.50
C ALA A 127 21.87 -48.57 -12.20
N SER A 128 20.70 -48.53 -12.84
CA SER A 128 20.08 -47.35 -13.45
C SER A 128 18.56 -47.48 -13.34
N GLY A 129 17.83 -46.37 -13.27
CA GLY A 129 16.38 -46.42 -13.18
C GLY A 129 15.73 -45.10 -12.80
N THR A 130 14.58 -45.17 -12.14
CA THR A 130 13.87 -44.00 -11.57
C THR A 130 13.70 -44.19 -10.07
N VAL A 131 14.01 -43.18 -9.28
CA VAL A 131 13.68 -43.10 -7.84
C VAL A 131 12.68 -41.96 -7.60
N TYR A 132 12.02 -42.00 -6.45
CA TYR A 132 11.00 -41.04 -6.06
C TYR A 132 11.35 -40.41 -4.71
N ILE A 133 11.18 -39.09 -4.62
CA ILE A 133 11.30 -38.32 -3.38
C ILE A 133 10.06 -37.43 -3.25
N GLY A 134 9.20 -37.74 -2.28
CA GLY A 134 7.91 -37.06 -2.14
C GLY A 134 7.06 -37.18 -3.41
N LEU A 135 6.89 -36.06 -4.11
CA LEU A 135 6.11 -35.95 -5.37
C LEU A 135 7.00 -35.99 -6.62
N GLU A 136 8.31 -35.82 -6.49
CA GLU A 136 9.24 -35.80 -7.62
C GLU A 136 9.65 -37.22 -8.04
N SER A 137 9.80 -37.43 -9.34
CA SER A 137 10.47 -38.62 -9.90
C SER A 137 11.80 -38.22 -10.55
N ILE A 138 12.84 -39.01 -10.34
CA ILE A 138 14.22 -38.69 -10.68
C ILE A 138 14.83 -39.87 -11.43
N ALA A 139 15.25 -39.67 -12.68
CA ALA A 139 16.02 -40.67 -13.42
C ALA A 139 17.47 -40.70 -12.91
N TYR A 140 18.13 -41.85 -12.93
CA TYR A 140 19.56 -41.97 -12.65
C TYR A 140 20.20 -43.03 -13.54
N THR A 141 21.47 -42.84 -13.88
CA THR A 141 22.20 -43.73 -14.80
C THR A 141 23.26 -44.59 -14.11
N GLY A 142 23.57 -44.32 -12.84
CA GLY A 142 24.56 -45.08 -12.07
C GLY A 142 24.35 -44.99 -10.57
N VAL A 143 24.94 -45.92 -9.82
CA VAL A 143 24.95 -45.93 -8.35
C VAL A 143 26.36 -46.23 -7.81
N THR A 144 26.72 -45.61 -6.69
CA THR A 144 27.79 -46.05 -5.78
C THR A 144 27.16 -46.70 -4.55
N ALA A 145 27.90 -47.02 -3.49
CA ALA A 145 27.31 -47.54 -2.24
C ALA A 145 26.34 -46.57 -1.55
N THR A 146 26.52 -45.26 -1.74
CA THR A 146 25.81 -44.19 -0.99
C THR A 146 25.34 -43.04 -1.88
N THR A 147 25.36 -43.20 -3.21
CA THR A 147 25.08 -42.10 -4.13
C THR A 147 24.42 -42.59 -5.41
N PHE A 148 23.34 -41.93 -5.83
CA PHE A 148 22.84 -42.01 -7.20
C PHE A 148 23.55 -40.97 -8.06
N THR A 149 23.96 -41.35 -9.27
CA THR A 149 24.76 -40.51 -10.19
C THR A 149 24.09 -40.39 -11.55
N GLY A 150 24.39 -39.31 -12.27
CA GLY A 150 23.74 -38.99 -13.54
C GLY A 150 22.25 -38.75 -13.36
N CYS A 151 21.88 -38.09 -12.27
CA CYS A 151 20.49 -37.81 -11.94
C CYS A 151 19.90 -36.79 -12.91
N THR A 152 18.72 -37.10 -13.47
CA THR A 152 17.87 -36.15 -14.19
C THR A 152 16.63 -35.89 -13.33
N ARG A 153 16.54 -34.65 -12.85
CA ARG A 153 15.50 -34.18 -11.93
C ARG A 153 14.20 -33.88 -12.67
N GLY A 154 13.07 -33.85 -11.94
CA GLY A 154 11.78 -33.46 -12.50
C GLY A 154 11.21 -34.40 -13.57
N LYS A 155 11.63 -35.67 -13.65
CA LYS A 155 11.10 -36.61 -14.66
C LYS A 155 9.56 -36.71 -14.53
N TYR A 156 8.86 -36.69 -15.66
CA TYR A 156 7.38 -36.66 -15.74
C TYR A 156 6.75 -35.47 -15.00
N THR A 157 7.48 -34.38 -14.81
CA THR A 157 6.88 -33.13 -14.35
C THR A 157 5.98 -32.55 -15.44
N LEU A 158 4.83 -32.03 -15.04
CA LEU A 158 3.93 -31.34 -15.95
C LEU A 158 4.41 -29.92 -16.25
N TRP A 159 5.25 -29.34 -15.38
CA TRP A 159 5.64 -27.95 -15.46
C TRP A 159 7.10 -27.75 -15.84
N GLN A 160 7.41 -26.61 -16.43
CA GLN A 160 8.74 -26.25 -16.87
C GLN A 160 9.21 -24.94 -16.23
N THR A 161 10.52 -24.79 -16.14
CA THR A 161 11.17 -23.51 -15.87
C THR A 161 11.03 -22.59 -17.09
N ASN A 162 11.37 -21.30 -16.94
CA ASN A 162 11.37 -20.37 -18.07
C ASN A 162 12.34 -20.79 -19.19
N GLY A 163 13.41 -21.52 -18.85
CA GLY A 163 14.36 -22.08 -19.82
C GLY A 163 13.87 -23.31 -20.56
N GLY A 164 12.64 -23.78 -20.30
CA GLY A 164 12.06 -24.97 -20.93
C GLY A 164 12.53 -26.30 -20.34
N THR A 165 13.28 -26.28 -19.24
CA THR A 165 13.70 -27.52 -18.54
C THR A 165 12.59 -28.01 -17.63
N ASP A 166 12.55 -29.32 -17.39
CA ASP A 166 11.63 -29.95 -16.45
C ASP A 166 11.79 -29.35 -15.04
N PHE A 167 10.67 -28.88 -14.47
CA PHE A 167 10.63 -28.34 -13.12
C PHE A 167 10.78 -29.45 -12.06
N ALA A 168 11.73 -29.26 -11.17
CA ALA A 168 12.13 -30.15 -10.08
C ALA A 168 11.96 -29.45 -8.74
N ARG A 169 11.95 -30.21 -7.64
CA ARG A 169 11.66 -29.70 -6.31
C ARG A 169 12.90 -29.72 -5.43
N TYR A 170 12.99 -28.75 -4.54
CA TYR A 170 14.01 -28.76 -3.50
C TYR A 170 13.66 -29.81 -2.44
N HIS A 171 14.64 -30.64 -2.02
CA HIS A 171 14.46 -31.58 -0.91
C HIS A 171 15.46 -31.30 0.20
N ARG A 172 14.96 -30.80 1.33
CA ARG A 172 15.78 -30.47 2.51
C ARG A 172 15.74 -31.59 3.53
N ILE A 173 16.87 -31.82 4.19
CA ILE A 173 16.93 -32.54 5.45
C ILE A 173 16.60 -31.57 6.58
N ASP A 174 15.78 -32.01 7.53
CA ASP A 174 15.49 -31.23 8.73
C ASP A 174 16.81 -30.82 9.42
N PRO A 175 17.01 -29.52 9.74
CA PRO A 175 18.19 -29.07 10.47
C PRO A 175 18.39 -29.79 11.80
N ASN A 176 17.32 -30.31 12.40
CA ASN A 176 17.40 -31.15 13.58
C ASN A 176 17.96 -32.54 13.20
N PRO A 177 19.07 -33.00 13.80
CA PRO A 177 19.64 -34.32 13.52
C PRO A 177 18.68 -35.49 13.79
N THR A 178 17.69 -35.31 14.67
CA THR A 178 16.64 -36.31 14.96
C THR A 178 15.36 -36.09 14.15
N GLY A 179 15.33 -35.07 13.29
CA GLY A 179 14.19 -34.71 12.46
C GLY A 179 13.96 -35.70 11.31
N PRO A 180 12.76 -35.68 10.71
CA PRO A 180 12.43 -36.55 9.58
C PRO A 180 13.29 -36.22 8.35
N ARG A 181 13.95 -37.24 7.78
CA ARG A 181 14.71 -37.14 6.52
C ARG A 181 13.84 -37.52 5.33
N PRO A 182 13.98 -36.85 4.16
CA PRO A 182 13.26 -37.24 2.96
C PRO A 182 13.58 -38.68 2.56
N VAL A 183 12.53 -39.46 2.28
CA VAL A 183 12.64 -40.84 1.84
C VAL A 183 12.89 -40.87 0.33
N VAL A 184 13.91 -41.62 -0.07
CA VAL A 184 14.16 -41.97 -1.47
C VAL A 184 13.69 -43.41 -1.68
N SER A 185 12.76 -43.64 -2.61
CA SER A 185 12.20 -44.98 -2.85
C SER A 185 12.20 -45.38 -4.31
N SER A 186 12.23 -46.68 -4.58
CA SER A 186 12.14 -47.23 -5.95
C SER A 186 10.71 -47.21 -6.53
N TYR A 187 9.73 -46.77 -5.74
CA TYR A 187 8.32 -46.70 -6.10
C TYR A 187 7.69 -45.42 -5.51
N PRO A 188 6.63 -44.87 -6.11
CA PRO A 188 5.94 -43.71 -5.57
C PRO A 188 5.21 -44.08 -4.28
N ARG A 189 5.41 -43.29 -3.21
CA ARG A 189 4.77 -43.51 -1.90
C ARG A 189 3.66 -42.51 -1.57
N ARG A 190 3.66 -41.37 -2.27
CA ARG A 190 2.71 -40.28 -2.07
C ARG A 190 1.97 -40.05 -3.39
N HIS A 191 0.65 -40.13 -3.35
CA HIS A 191 -0.22 -39.93 -4.51
C HIS A 191 -1.09 -38.67 -4.36
N TYR A 192 -1.50 -38.36 -3.13
CA TYR A 192 -2.13 -37.08 -2.79
C TYR A 192 -1.23 -35.91 -3.14
N ASN A 193 -1.83 -34.84 -3.66
CA ASN A 193 -1.21 -33.57 -4.03
C ASN A 193 -0.29 -33.60 -5.27
N ARG A 194 -0.29 -34.68 -6.06
CA ARG A 194 0.34 -34.71 -7.41
C ARG A 194 -0.48 -33.91 -8.39
N THR A 195 0.15 -33.12 -9.26
CA THR A 195 -0.57 -32.44 -10.33
C THR A 195 -1.10 -33.44 -11.36
N VAL A 196 -2.27 -33.17 -11.94
CA VAL A 196 -2.87 -33.91 -13.04
C VAL A 196 -3.37 -32.94 -14.11
N TRP A 197 -3.19 -33.32 -15.37
CA TRP A 197 -3.62 -32.54 -16.52
C TRP A 197 -4.57 -33.34 -17.41
N LEU A 198 -5.67 -32.71 -17.81
CA LEU A 198 -6.64 -33.25 -18.75
C LEU A 198 -6.56 -32.49 -20.07
N TYR A 199 -6.22 -33.21 -21.15
CA TYR A 199 -6.19 -32.66 -22.50
C TYR A 199 -7.36 -33.15 -23.34
N LEU A 200 -7.81 -32.30 -24.25
CA LEU A 200 -8.75 -32.62 -25.31
C LEU A 200 -8.01 -32.66 -26.67
N HIS A 201 -8.06 -33.82 -27.29
CA HIS A 201 -7.51 -34.09 -28.61
C HIS A 201 -8.64 -34.16 -29.63
N HIS A 202 -8.46 -33.48 -30.76
CA HIS A 202 -9.25 -33.73 -31.97
C HIS A 202 -8.51 -34.70 -32.91
N TRP A 203 -9.28 -35.39 -33.75
CA TRP A 203 -8.78 -36.25 -34.82
C TRP A 203 -8.67 -35.47 -36.13
N GLU A 204 -7.47 -35.44 -36.72
CA GLU A 204 -7.21 -34.79 -38.01
C GLU A 204 -6.29 -35.70 -38.85
N ASN A 205 -6.57 -35.85 -40.15
CA ASN A 205 -5.68 -36.54 -41.10
C ASN A 205 -5.18 -37.93 -40.66
N GLY A 206 -6.02 -38.71 -39.97
CA GLY A 206 -5.70 -40.07 -39.55
C GLY A 206 -4.87 -40.18 -38.27
N ALA A 207 -4.70 -39.10 -37.50
CA ALA A 207 -4.01 -39.11 -36.22
C ALA A 207 -4.69 -38.19 -35.20
N TRP A 208 -4.42 -38.46 -33.91
CA TRP A 208 -4.77 -37.54 -32.84
C TRP A 208 -3.83 -36.34 -32.87
N SER A 209 -4.39 -35.15 -32.61
CA SER A 209 -3.61 -33.94 -32.39
C SER A 209 -2.52 -34.14 -31.34
N THR A 210 -1.32 -33.62 -31.63
CA THR A 210 -0.17 -33.71 -30.73
C THR A 210 -0.41 -32.95 -29.43
N LYS A 211 0.32 -33.25 -28.34
CA LYS A 211 0.23 -32.50 -27.06
C LYS A 211 0.24 -30.97 -27.28
N ALA A 212 1.16 -30.46 -28.10
CA ALA A 212 1.26 -29.02 -28.38
C ALA A 212 0.04 -28.42 -29.12
N ASN A 213 -0.71 -29.23 -29.86
CA ASN A 213 -1.91 -28.81 -30.59
C ASN A 213 -3.20 -29.14 -29.82
N SER A 214 -3.13 -29.94 -28.76
CA SER A 214 -4.27 -30.30 -27.92
C SER A 214 -4.65 -29.18 -26.96
N LEU A 215 -5.91 -29.13 -26.53
CA LEU A 215 -6.41 -28.13 -25.58
C LEU A 215 -6.26 -28.66 -24.15
N LEU A 216 -5.53 -27.95 -23.28
CA LEU A 216 -5.48 -28.27 -21.85
C LEU A 216 -6.76 -27.76 -21.18
N VAL A 217 -7.68 -28.68 -20.90
CA VAL A 217 -9.02 -28.37 -20.38
C VAL A 217 -9.01 -28.20 -18.85
N TRP A 218 -8.20 -29.01 -18.15
CA TRP A 218 -8.13 -28.96 -16.69
C TRP A 218 -6.72 -29.19 -16.17
N SER A 219 -6.37 -28.47 -15.11
CA SER A 219 -5.19 -28.70 -14.29
C SER A 219 -5.58 -28.66 -12.82
N GLY A 220 -5.18 -29.68 -12.07
CA GLY A 220 -5.49 -29.79 -10.66
C GLY A 220 -4.49 -30.66 -9.92
N ARG A 221 -4.70 -30.88 -8.62
CA ARG A 221 -3.91 -31.79 -7.78
C ARG A 221 -4.79 -32.91 -7.25
N ILE A 222 -4.28 -34.12 -7.14
CA ILE A 222 -5.06 -35.25 -6.60
C ILE A 222 -5.45 -34.96 -5.14
N GLY A 223 -6.74 -34.88 -4.88
CA GLY A 223 -7.33 -34.61 -3.57
C GLY A 223 -7.71 -35.89 -2.82
N ASN A 224 -8.42 -36.80 -3.46
CA ASN A 224 -8.57 -38.15 -2.94
C ASN A 224 -8.73 -39.14 -4.10
N VAL A 225 -8.62 -40.41 -3.77
CA VAL A 225 -8.86 -41.51 -4.69
C VAL A 225 -9.76 -42.49 -3.96
N GLU A 226 -10.90 -42.80 -4.55
CA GLU A 226 -11.91 -43.69 -4.01
C GLU A 226 -12.05 -44.91 -4.92
N ASP A 227 -12.06 -46.10 -4.33
CA ASP A 227 -12.38 -47.32 -5.05
C ASP A 227 -13.90 -47.51 -5.05
N ASN A 228 -14.48 -47.62 -6.24
CA ASN A 228 -15.92 -47.79 -6.42
C ASN A 228 -16.38 -49.24 -6.19
N GLY A 229 -15.45 -50.19 -6.00
CA GLY A 229 -15.74 -51.61 -5.76
C GLY A 229 -16.14 -52.40 -7.01
N ASP A 230 -16.06 -51.78 -8.19
CA ASP A 230 -16.36 -52.38 -9.50
C ASP A 230 -15.15 -52.43 -10.44
N GLY A 231 -13.94 -52.30 -9.87
CA GLY A 231 -12.69 -52.21 -10.63
C GLY A 231 -12.42 -50.83 -11.22
N SER A 232 -13.18 -49.81 -10.85
CA SER A 232 -12.91 -48.43 -11.20
C SER A 232 -12.59 -47.55 -9.99
N LEU A 233 -11.69 -46.59 -10.20
CA LEU A 233 -11.30 -45.60 -9.22
C LEU A 233 -11.86 -44.23 -9.59
N THR A 234 -12.35 -43.49 -8.60
CA THR A 234 -12.71 -42.07 -8.73
C THR A 234 -11.60 -41.21 -8.15
N VAL A 235 -11.01 -40.35 -8.97
CA VAL A 235 -9.98 -39.39 -8.57
C VAL A 235 -10.61 -38.01 -8.47
N ASN A 236 -10.80 -37.51 -7.25
CA ASN A 236 -11.24 -36.14 -7.05
C ASN A 236 -10.04 -35.21 -7.00
N THR A 237 -10.12 -34.07 -7.68
CA THR A 237 -9.01 -33.12 -7.80
C THR A 237 -9.29 -31.80 -7.11
N LEU A 238 -8.27 -31.28 -6.45
CA LEU A 238 -8.16 -29.90 -6.00
C LEU A 238 -7.69 -29.03 -7.16
N ASN A 239 -7.97 -27.73 -7.11
CA ASN A 239 -7.55 -26.82 -8.17
C ASN A 239 -6.06 -26.49 -8.10
N VAL A 240 -5.49 -26.16 -9.26
CA VAL A 240 -4.12 -25.68 -9.37
C VAL A 240 -3.90 -24.34 -8.66
N LEU A 241 -4.94 -23.50 -8.53
CA LEU A 241 -4.91 -22.22 -7.80
C LEU A 241 -4.51 -22.38 -6.33
N ASP A 242 -4.76 -23.54 -5.72
CA ASP A 242 -4.32 -23.80 -4.34
C ASP A 242 -2.79 -23.86 -4.18
N GLN A 243 -2.04 -23.98 -5.28
CA GLN A 243 -0.58 -23.89 -5.24
C GLN A 243 -0.09 -22.45 -4.99
N VAL A 244 -0.87 -21.44 -5.35
CA VAL A 244 -0.56 -20.02 -5.10
C VAL A 244 -0.75 -19.65 -3.62
N LYS A 245 -1.54 -20.42 -2.89
CA LYS A 245 -1.80 -20.25 -1.43
C LYS A 245 -0.63 -20.67 -0.53
N GLY A 246 0.58 -20.80 -1.09
CA GLY A 246 1.78 -21.13 -0.33
C GLY A 246 2.10 -20.07 0.73
N THR A 247 2.64 -20.52 1.86
CA THR A 247 3.08 -19.65 2.95
C THR A 247 4.57 -19.39 2.81
N ILE A 248 4.95 -18.12 2.73
CA ILE A 248 6.35 -17.69 2.83
C ILE A 248 6.72 -17.48 4.30
N LEU A 249 8.01 -17.50 4.61
CA LEU A 249 8.53 -17.43 5.97
C LEU A 249 7.98 -18.55 6.88
N ALA A 250 7.63 -19.71 6.33
CA ALA A 250 7.13 -20.84 7.14
C ALA A 250 8.16 -21.30 8.20
N GLU A 251 9.45 -21.25 7.87
CA GLU A 251 10.58 -21.54 8.77
C GLU A 251 11.24 -20.27 9.31
N GLN A 252 10.49 -19.17 9.46
CA GLN A 252 11.01 -17.88 9.93
C GLN A 252 11.88 -18.03 11.17
N LEU A 253 13.06 -17.40 11.15
CA LEU A 253 13.88 -17.26 12.35
C LEU A 253 13.12 -16.46 13.40
N ARG A 254 13.04 -17.05 14.59
CA ARG A 254 12.52 -16.41 15.80
C ARG A 254 13.38 -16.79 16.99
N GLY A 255 13.49 -15.92 17.97
CA GLY A 255 14.22 -16.19 19.19
C GLY A 255 13.84 -15.23 20.31
N ASP A 256 14.39 -15.49 21.48
CA ASP A 256 14.27 -14.65 22.65
C ASP A 256 15.47 -13.70 22.68
N LEU A 257 15.22 -12.40 22.84
CA LEU A 257 16.31 -11.43 23.00
C LEU A 257 17.09 -11.77 24.28
N ALA A 258 18.41 -11.94 24.15
CA ALA A 258 19.26 -12.04 25.32
C ALA A 258 19.36 -10.67 26.02
N GLU A 259 19.30 -10.69 27.35
CA GLU A 259 19.55 -9.49 28.15
C GLU A 259 20.96 -8.94 27.92
N GLY A 260 21.11 -7.61 27.94
CA GLY A 260 22.43 -7.01 28.08
C GLY A 260 22.59 -5.55 27.71
N LEU A 261 23.65 -4.96 28.26
CA LEU A 261 24.17 -3.62 27.99
C LEU A 261 25.54 -3.73 27.33
N TYR A 262 25.75 -3.05 26.21
CA TYR A 262 27.10 -2.89 25.67
C TYR A 262 27.89 -1.90 26.55
N LEU A 263 28.83 -2.40 27.36
CA LEU A 263 29.61 -1.57 28.26
C LEU A 263 30.79 -0.95 27.50
N SER A 264 30.59 0.26 26.97
CA SER A 264 31.66 1.02 26.33
C SER A 264 32.59 1.67 27.37
N PRO A 265 33.83 2.01 27.00
CA PRO A 265 34.73 2.77 27.86
C PRO A 265 34.17 4.12 28.32
N SER A 266 33.19 4.70 27.61
CA SER A 266 32.60 6.00 27.95
C SER A 266 31.56 5.94 29.08
N TYR A 267 31.07 4.74 29.43
CA TYR A 267 29.99 4.56 30.41
C TYR A 267 30.39 3.68 31.60
N SER A 268 31.65 3.27 31.68
CA SER A 268 32.14 2.34 32.71
C SER A 268 32.57 3.01 34.01
N ALA A 269 32.59 4.34 34.10
CA ALA A 269 33.02 5.03 35.31
C ALA A 269 32.13 4.77 36.53
N VAL A 270 32.77 4.61 37.69
CA VAL A 270 32.15 4.50 39.01
C VAL A 270 32.83 5.48 39.95
N ARG A 271 32.03 6.20 40.75
CA ARG A 271 32.53 7.01 41.85
C ARG A 271 31.66 6.90 43.08
N ILE A 272 32.30 6.82 44.23
CA ILE A 272 31.65 6.79 45.54
C ILE A 272 32.16 7.96 46.38
N ILE A 273 31.25 8.65 47.07
CA ILE A 273 31.58 9.67 48.05
C ILE A 273 30.81 9.39 49.33
N GLU A 274 31.53 9.23 50.42
CA GLU A 274 30.98 8.99 51.76
C GLU A 274 31.25 10.21 52.65
N ASN A 275 30.40 10.40 53.66
CA ASN A 275 30.49 11.55 54.56
C ASN A 275 31.87 11.66 55.23
N GLY A 276 32.64 12.69 54.89
CA GLY A 276 33.98 12.95 55.46
C GLY A 276 35.12 12.08 54.91
N ALA A 277 34.87 11.25 53.89
CA ALA A 277 35.88 10.41 53.25
C ALA A 277 36.33 10.97 51.88
N ALA A 278 37.51 10.54 51.41
CA ALA A 278 37.96 10.83 50.06
C ALA A 278 37.09 10.05 49.03
N ALA A 279 36.91 10.62 47.84
CA ALA A 279 36.18 9.94 46.78
C ALA A 279 36.95 8.70 46.28
N VAL A 280 36.25 7.59 46.12
CA VAL A 280 36.78 6.37 45.50
C VAL A 280 36.30 6.31 44.05
N GLU A 281 37.22 6.23 43.11
CA GLU A 281 36.96 6.34 41.67
C GLU A 281 37.59 5.17 40.90
N GLY A 282 36.93 4.73 39.84
CA GLY A 282 37.49 3.75 38.91
C GLY A 282 36.52 3.40 37.79
N THR A 283 36.73 2.25 37.16
CA THR A 283 35.92 1.78 36.04
C THR A 283 35.45 0.35 36.26
N LEU A 284 34.21 0.06 35.86
CA LEU A 284 33.69 -1.29 35.67
C LEU A 284 34.53 -1.96 34.57
N GLY A 285 35.27 -3.03 34.92
CA GLY A 285 36.21 -3.72 34.02
C GLY A 285 35.56 -4.41 32.80
N GLU A 286 36.41 -4.90 31.87
CA GLU A 286 36.04 -5.56 30.60
C GLU A 286 35.10 -4.74 29.69
N THR A 287 35.60 -3.60 29.22
CA THR A 287 34.91 -2.77 28.23
C THR A 287 34.95 -3.41 26.84
N GLY A 288 33.90 -3.18 26.05
CA GLY A 288 33.79 -3.68 24.67
C GLY A 288 33.02 -5.00 24.52
N ALA A 289 32.27 -5.44 25.53
CA ALA A 289 31.40 -6.61 25.48
C ALA A 289 29.99 -6.31 26.02
N MET A 290 29.02 -7.13 25.63
CA MET A 290 27.69 -7.15 26.23
C MET A 290 27.77 -7.69 27.66
N LYS A 291 27.12 -7.00 28.61
CA LYS A 291 27.05 -7.37 30.02
C LYS A 291 25.60 -7.55 30.43
N THR A 292 25.27 -8.72 30.97
CA THR A 292 23.94 -9.00 31.55
C THR A 292 23.77 -8.27 32.88
N HIS A 293 22.56 -8.29 33.46
CA HIS A 293 22.34 -7.78 34.82
C HIS A 293 23.22 -8.50 35.86
N ALA A 294 23.40 -9.81 35.68
CA ALA A 294 24.27 -10.63 36.52
C ALA A 294 25.75 -10.25 36.36
N ASP A 295 26.18 -9.87 35.14
CA ASP A 295 27.54 -9.41 34.92
C ASP A 295 27.80 -8.03 35.50
N LEU A 296 26.87 -7.09 35.34
CA LEU A 296 26.98 -5.75 35.91
C LEU A 296 27.01 -5.79 37.44
N SER A 297 26.16 -6.60 38.06
CA SER A 297 26.17 -6.77 39.51
C SER A 297 27.48 -7.40 40.00
N ARG A 298 28.02 -8.40 39.30
CA ARG A 298 29.32 -9.00 39.61
C ARG A 298 30.48 -8.01 39.45
N LEU A 299 30.49 -7.22 38.37
CA LEU A 299 31.53 -6.20 38.12
C LEU A 299 31.48 -5.09 39.18
N LEU A 300 30.28 -4.68 39.58
CA LEU A 300 30.10 -3.67 40.60
C LEU A 300 30.48 -4.21 41.99
N GLN A 301 30.12 -5.46 42.32
CA GLN A 301 30.57 -6.11 43.55
C GLN A 301 32.10 -6.25 43.59
N ALA A 302 32.72 -6.67 42.48
CA ALA A 302 34.17 -6.77 42.39
C ALA A 302 34.86 -5.41 42.59
N PHE A 303 34.28 -4.32 42.09
CA PHE A 303 34.77 -2.96 42.35
C PHE A 303 34.68 -2.60 43.83
N PHE A 304 33.57 -2.94 44.50
CA PHE A 304 33.42 -2.71 45.94
C PHE A 304 34.41 -3.52 46.76
N ASP A 305 34.56 -4.81 46.47
CA ASP A 305 35.48 -5.71 47.19
C ASP A 305 36.94 -5.25 47.03
N ALA A 306 37.33 -4.81 45.83
CA ALA A 306 38.67 -4.30 45.56
C ALA A 306 38.99 -3.00 46.33
N ASN A 307 37.97 -2.20 46.67
CA ASN A 307 38.11 -0.93 47.35
C ASN A 307 37.63 -0.94 48.80
N ALA A 308 37.28 -2.11 49.36
CA ALA A 308 36.69 -2.25 50.70
C ALA A 308 37.54 -1.61 51.81
N ALA A 309 38.87 -1.62 51.67
CA ALA A 309 39.78 -0.99 52.64
C ALA A 309 39.72 0.56 52.64
N SER A 310 39.19 1.17 51.58
CA SER A 310 39.06 2.62 51.42
C SER A 310 37.62 3.12 51.62
N LEU A 311 36.68 2.21 51.87
CA LEU A 311 35.25 2.50 52.07
C LEU A 311 34.89 2.28 53.55
N SER A 312 34.03 3.14 54.08
CA SER A 312 33.59 3.12 55.48
C SER A 312 32.34 2.24 55.67
N TYR A 313 31.70 1.84 54.57
CA TYR A 313 30.50 1.02 54.54
C TYR A 313 30.77 -0.28 53.77
N ASP A 314 30.11 -1.36 54.18
CA ASP A 314 30.06 -2.61 53.45
C ASP A 314 29.04 -2.50 52.31
N TRP A 315 29.54 -2.58 51.07
CA TRP A 315 28.72 -2.47 49.86
C TRP A 315 28.39 -3.85 49.30
N THR A 316 27.10 -4.09 49.10
CA THR A 316 26.63 -5.35 48.50
C THR A 316 25.65 -5.08 47.37
N VAL A 317 25.79 -5.84 46.28
CA VAL A 317 24.86 -5.86 45.16
C VAL A 317 24.14 -7.20 45.13
N GLY A 318 22.82 -7.19 45.08
CA GLY A 318 22.07 -8.44 44.98
C GLY A 318 20.58 -8.23 44.76
N THR A 319 19.90 -9.33 44.43
CA THR A 319 18.44 -9.38 44.34
C THR A 319 17.81 -9.63 45.70
N VAL A 320 16.56 -9.21 45.89
CA VAL A 320 15.75 -9.64 47.04
C VAL A 320 14.96 -10.87 46.61
N ALA A 321 14.84 -11.86 47.50
CA ALA A 321 14.13 -13.09 47.19
C ALA A 321 12.68 -12.79 46.77
N GLY A 322 12.32 -13.15 45.53
CA GLY A 322 10.95 -13.12 45.02
C GLY A 322 10.60 -12.06 43.97
N ASP A 323 11.43 -11.03 43.72
CA ASP A 323 11.08 -9.94 42.78
C ASP A 323 12.03 -9.73 41.59
N GLY A 324 13.17 -10.43 41.54
CA GLY A 324 14.15 -10.34 40.44
C GLY A 324 14.88 -9.00 40.31
N ARG A 325 14.65 -8.07 41.24
CA ARG A 325 15.11 -6.68 41.18
C ARG A 325 16.48 -6.52 41.84
N TYR A 326 17.46 -5.94 41.13
CA TYR A 326 18.78 -5.65 41.69
C TYR A 326 18.73 -4.45 42.64
N ARG A 327 19.41 -4.57 43.78
CA ARG A 327 19.54 -3.49 44.77
C ARG A 327 20.98 -3.36 45.20
N ILE A 328 21.42 -2.12 45.38
CA ILE A 328 22.71 -1.79 45.97
C ILE A 328 22.47 -1.39 47.42
N LYS A 329 23.11 -2.10 48.34
CA LYS A 329 22.99 -1.87 49.79
C LYS A 329 24.32 -1.39 50.34
N ALA A 330 24.27 -0.35 51.15
CA ALA A 330 25.39 0.11 51.94
C ALA A 330 25.07 -0.13 53.42
N THR A 331 25.93 -0.93 54.07
CA THR A 331 25.75 -1.33 55.47
C THR A 331 26.89 -0.78 56.30
N HIS A 332 26.58 -0.13 57.41
CA HIS A 332 27.58 0.30 58.37
C HIS A 332 27.66 -0.71 59.52
N THR A 333 28.85 -0.92 60.07
CA THR A 333 29.08 -1.87 61.17
C THR A 333 28.52 -1.39 62.52
N SER A 334 28.12 -0.12 62.63
CA SER A 334 27.50 0.50 63.83
C SER A 334 26.48 1.59 63.43
N ALA A 335 25.50 1.96 64.26
CA ALA A 335 24.56 3.05 63.88
C ALA A 335 25.29 4.41 63.89
N PRO A 336 25.36 5.16 62.78
CA PRO A 336 26.10 6.42 62.74
C PRO A 336 25.42 7.50 63.61
N ALA A 337 26.22 8.30 64.32
CA ALA A 337 25.74 9.42 65.13
C ALA A 337 25.42 10.63 64.21
N SER A 338 24.13 10.87 63.96
CA SER A 338 23.55 11.98 63.17
C SER A 338 23.93 12.05 61.68
N SER A 339 22.91 12.24 60.83
CA SER A 339 22.90 12.59 59.39
C SER A 339 24.12 12.16 58.54
N ALA A 340 24.50 10.89 58.58
CA ALA A 340 25.50 10.35 57.66
C ALA A 340 24.88 10.13 56.26
N TRP A 341 25.63 10.45 55.21
CA TRP A 341 25.18 10.32 53.82
C TRP A 341 26.24 9.64 52.95
N VAL A 342 25.77 8.98 51.90
CA VAL A 342 26.59 8.30 50.91
C VAL A 342 26.04 8.64 49.52
N ARG A 343 26.93 8.83 48.53
CA ARG A 343 26.61 9.09 47.12
C ARG A 343 27.31 8.10 46.21
N LEU A 344 26.56 7.51 45.28
CA LEU A 344 27.08 6.64 44.21
C LEU A 344 26.78 7.29 42.86
N TYR A 345 27.82 7.38 42.04
CA TYR A 345 27.77 7.89 40.68
C TYR A 345 27.97 6.72 39.72
N LEU A 346 26.99 6.48 38.87
CA LEU A 346 27.10 5.58 37.71
C LEU A 346 26.53 6.30 36.49
N HIS A 347 26.88 5.81 35.30
CA HIS A 347 26.24 6.30 34.09
C HIS A 347 24.73 6.01 34.12
N LYS A 348 23.90 6.96 33.64
CA LYS A 348 22.44 6.81 33.57
C LYS A 348 21.95 5.51 32.91
N ARG A 349 22.77 4.92 32.02
CA ARG A 349 22.47 3.65 31.33
C ARG A 349 22.72 2.42 32.19
N VAL A 350 23.78 2.45 32.99
CA VAL A 350 24.06 1.40 33.98
C VAL A 350 22.96 1.44 35.04
N TRP A 351 22.49 2.64 35.41
CA TRP A 351 21.33 2.81 36.28
C TRP A 351 20.04 2.24 35.70
N ALA A 352 19.75 2.52 34.43
CA ALA A 352 18.56 1.99 33.76
C ALA A 352 18.52 0.45 33.75
N MET A 353 19.67 -0.20 33.53
CA MET A 353 19.81 -1.66 33.63
C MET A 353 19.57 -2.17 35.06
N LEU A 354 20.04 -1.45 36.08
CA LEU A 354 19.80 -1.84 37.47
C LEU A 354 18.35 -1.57 37.96
N GLY A 355 17.45 -1.11 37.08
CA GLY A 355 16.02 -0.90 37.37
C GLY A 355 15.68 0.47 37.94
N ASP A 356 16.53 1.47 37.70
CA ASP A 356 16.36 2.85 38.15
C ASP A 356 15.92 3.76 36.97
N ASP A 357 15.23 4.85 37.26
CA ASP A 357 14.73 5.78 36.25
C ASP A 357 15.86 6.68 35.72
N PRO A 358 16.31 6.53 34.46
CA PRO A 358 17.37 7.34 33.88
C PRO A 358 17.00 8.81 33.65
N ALA A 359 15.70 9.17 33.71
CA ALA A 359 15.21 10.54 33.56
C ALA A 359 15.10 11.29 34.89
N SER A 360 15.25 10.60 36.02
CA SER A 360 15.13 11.20 37.35
C SER A 360 16.49 11.76 37.82
N GLY A 361 16.68 13.07 37.64
CA GLY A 361 17.79 13.83 38.21
C GLY A 361 18.79 14.39 37.19
N ASP A 362 19.58 15.37 37.64
CA ASP A 362 20.59 16.03 36.80
C ASP A 362 21.79 15.11 36.53
N THR A 363 22.22 15.05 35.27
CA THR A 363 23.45 14.34 34.88
C THR A 363 24.65 15.27 34.96
N ASP A 364 25.78 14.75 35.43
CA ASP A 364 27.05 15.46 35.53
C ASP A 364 28.13 14.84 34.61
N THR A 365 29.25 15.55 34.43
CA THR A 365 30.47 15.05 33.77
C THR A 365 31.54 14.73 34.80
N LEU A 366 31.92 13.46 34.93
CA LEU A 366 32.98 13.02 35.83
C LEU A 366 34.29 12.85 35.07
N THR A 367 35.40 13.37 35.59
CA THR A 367 36.73 13.16 34.98
C THR A 367 37.56 12.23 35.85
N ILE A 368 37.95 11.06 35.32
CA ILE A 368 38.85 10.09 35.98
C ILE A 368 40.10 9.95 35.12
N GLY A 369 41.29 10.16 35.70
CA GLY A 369 42.56 9.97 34.99
C GLY A 369 42.72 10.81 33.71
N GLY A 370 42.06 11.97 33.63
CA GLY A 370 42.08 12.85 32.44
C GLY A 370 41.04 12.51 31.36
N THR A 371 40.24 11.45 31.54
CA THR A 371 39.13 11.10 30.64
C THR A 371 37.81 11.61 31.20
N ALA A 372 37.04 12.32 30.39
CA ALA A 372 35.73 12.84 30.77
C ALA A 372 34.62 11.84 30.44
N TYR A 373 33.78 11.54 31.43
CA TYR A 373 32.63 10.64 31.38
C TYR A 373 31.36 11.46 31.55
N VAL A 374 30.61 11.63 30.46
CA VAL A 374 29.39 12.44 30.41
C VAL A 374 28.18 11.57 30.76
N GLY A 375 27.15 12.13 31.40
CA GLY A 375 25.89 11.41 31.68
C GLY A 375 25.89 10.63 33.00
N MET A 376 26.71 11.04 33.96
CA MET A 376 26.78 10.44 35.29
C MET A 376 25.59 10.88 36.13
N LEU A 377 24.84 9.93 36.67
CA LEU A 377 23.70 10.18 37.53
C LEU A 377 24.05 9.78 38.97
N VAL A 378 23.62 10.59 39.93
CA VAL A 378 23.94 10.43 41.34
C VAL A 378 22.74 9.86 42.10
N ARG A 379 22.99 8.84 42.92
CA ARG A 379 22.03 8.37 43.93
C ARG A 379 22.61 8.54 45.32
N TYR A 380 21.79 9.07 46.23
CA TYR A 380 22.21 9.35 47.60
C TYR A 380 21.23 8.76 48.62
N VAL A 381 21.76 8.38 49.78
CA VAL A 381 20.96 7.93 50.94
C VAL A 381 21.41 8.65 52.19
N LEU A 382 20.43 8.99 53.02
CA LEU A 382 20.60 9.55 54.36
C LEU A 382 20.32 8.45 55.38
N PHE A 383 21.26 8.23 56.31
CA PHE A 383 21.10 7.26 57.38
C PHE A 383 20.53 7.95 58.63
N SER A 384 19.34 7.53 59.07
CA SER A 384 18.71 8.02 60.31
C SER A 384 18.47 6.85 61.28
N GLY A 385 19.46 6.53 62.11
CA GLY A 385 19.31 5.61 63.24
C GLY A 385 19.30 4.11 62.92
N THR A 386 19.45 3.69 61.66
CA THR A 386 19.59 2.28 61.25
C THR A 386 20.97 2.00 60.64
N SER A 387 21.57 0.84 60.94
CA SER A 387 22.90 0.45 60.45
C SER A 387 22.92 -0.05 59.01
N THR A 388 21.75 -0.27 58.39
CA THR A 388 21.62 -0.79 57.02
C THR A 388 20.65 0.08 56.25
N SER A 389 21.02 0.51 55.04
CA SER A 389 20.10 1.18 54.12
C SER A 389 20.40 0.79 52.67
N ALA A 390 19.35 0.69 51.86
CA ALA A 390 19.49 0.41 50.43
C ALA A 390 19.52 1.73 49.67
N ILE A 391 20.45 1.85 48.72
CA ILE A 391 20.57 3.04 47.87
C ILE A 391 19.46 3.10 46.84
N ILE A 392 18.89 1.95 46.47
CA ILE A 392 17.93 1.85 45.36
C ILE A 392 16.84 0.84 45.68
N ALA A 393 15.60 1.30 45.58
CA ALA A 393 14.43 0.46 45.39
C ALA A 393 13.95 0.70 43.94
N PRO A 394 13.95 -0.33 43.07
CA PRO A 394 13.55 -0.14 41.68
C PRO A 394 12.09 0.34 41.61
N SER A 395 11.91 1.56 41.10
CA SER A 395 10.63 2.21 40.87
C SER A 395 10.23 2.18 39.39
N TRP A 396 11.15 1.78 38.51
CA TRP A 396 10.98 1.76 37.07
C TRP A 396 11.05 0.36 36.48
N MET A 397 10.42 0.18 35.32
CA MET A 397 10.46 -1.08 34.57
C MET A 397 11.92 -1.42 34.18
N PRO A 398 12.41 -2.63 34.47
CA PRO A 398 13.78 -3.01 34.16
C PRO A 398 14.02 -2.96 32.65
N VAL A 399 15.17 -2.39 32.27
CA VAL A 399 15.62 -2.36 30.88
C VAL A 399 16.34 -3.67 30.59
N VAL A 400 15.83 -4.45 29.63
CA VAL A 400 16.42 -5.74 29.27
C VAL A 400 17.54 -5.60 28.24
N TYR A 401 17.43 -4.60 27.36
CA TYR A 401 18.42 -4.35 26.33
C TYR A 401 18.62 -2.86 26.13
N TYR A 402 19.88 -2.42 26.13
CA TYR A 402 20.24 -1.02 25.93
C TYR A 402 21.44 -0.90 24.99
N TYR A 403 21.29 -0.10 23.94
CA TYR A 403 22.32 0.19 22.96
C TYR A 403 22.30 1.66 22.50
N ASP A 404 23.45 2.23 22.18
CA ASP A 404 23.58 3.61 21.68
C ASP A 404 23.81 3.63 20.16
N ARG A 405 22.98 4.40 19.43
CA ARG A 405 23.03 4.51 17.96
C ARG A 405 24.38 5.02 17.43
N GLY A 406 25.22 5.65 18.25
CA GLY A 406 26.56 6.12 17.88
C GLY A 406 27.59 5.01 17.61
N PHE A 407 27.35 3.75 17.99
CA PHE A 407 28.34 2.65 17.92
C PHE A 407 28.06 1.61 16.82
N VAL A 408 27.70 2.08 15.62
CA VAL A 408 27.45 1.22 14.46
C VAL A 408 28.65 0.31 14.19
N ASN A 409 28.40 -0.99 13.92
CA ASN A 409 29.40 -2.05 13.67
C ASN A 409 30.09 -2.70 14.89
N SER A 410 29.79 -2.29 16.14
CA SER A 410 30.49 -2.83 17.33
C SER A 410 29.62 -3.66 18.27
N VAL A 411 28.31 -3.78 18.00
CA VAL A 411 27.34 -4.35 18.94
C VAL A 411 26.64 -5.59 18.40
N LEU A 412 26.69 -6.64 19.23
CA LEU A 412 26.21 -7.98 18.95
C LEU A 412 24.88 -8.22 19.70
N LEU A 413 23.80 -8.32 18.93
CA LEU A 413 22.51 -8.82 19.38
C LEU A 413 22.58 -10.35 19.45
N THR A 414 22.31 -10.89 20.62
CA THR A 414 22.34 -12.34 20.88
C THR A 414 20.92 -12.86 21.09
N LEU A 415 20.61 -14.02 20.50
CA LEU A 415 19.33 -14.70 20.66
C LEU A 415 19.49 -15.96 21.49
N ASN A 416 18.60 -16.10 22.48
CA ASN A 416 18.37 -17.34 23.21
C ASN A 416 17.23 -18.13 22.53
N ASN A 417 17.21 -19.45 22.68
CA ASN A 417 16.16 -20.33 22.15
C ASN A 417 15.82 -20.09 20.67
N ALA A 418 16.82 -19.76 19.83
CA ALA A 418 16.60 -19.49 18.41
C ALA A 418 16.01 -20.73 17.71
N GLN A 419 14.92 -20.51 16.98
CA GLN A 419 14.21 -21.50 16.18
C GLN A 419 14.04 -20.99 14.75
N GLY A 420 13.88 -21.91 13.79
CA GLY A 420 13.74 -21.57 12.38
C GLY A 420 15.09 -21.42 11.67
N THR A 421 15.05 -20.99 10.42
CA THR A 421 16.24 -20.80 9.57
C THR A 421 16.35 -19.33 9.19
N TRP A 422 17.50 -18.71 9.43
CA TRP A 422 17.78 -17.38 8.87
C TRP A 422 17.91 -17.45 7.35
N THR A 423 17.19 -16.58 6.65
CA THR A 423 17.37 -16.38 5.20
C THR A 423 18.03 -15.04 4.92
N THR A 424 19.22 -15.04 4.33
CA THR A 424 19.90 -13.79 3.95
C THR A 424 19.12 -13.09 2.86
N GLN A 425 18.91 -11.78 3.03
CA GLN A 425 18.23 -10.96 2.05
C GLN A 425 19.18 -10.64 0.88
N PRO A 426 18.81 -10.94 -0.38
CA PRO A 426 19.62 -10.56 -1.53
C PRO A 426 19.77 -9.03 -1.61
N VAL A 427 20.85 -8.56 -2.26
CA VAL A 427 21.07 -7.13 -2.51
C VAL A 427 20.04 -6.68 -3.55
N LEU A 428 18.86 -6.31 -3.08
CA LEU A 428 17.81 -5.69 -3.89
C LEU A 428 17.99 -4.17 -3.85
N PRO A 429 17.51 -3.42 -4.86
CA PRO A 429 17.46 -1.97 -4.79
C PRO A 429 16.54 -1.56 -3.64
N LEU A 430 17.14 -1.33 -2.48
CA LEU A 430 16.50 -0.77 -1.29
C LEU A 430 16.26 0.74 -1.49
N ASP A 431 15.58 1.09 -2.58
CA ASP A 431 15.31 2.47 -2.99
C ASP A 431 14.49 3.26 -1.94
N ALA A 432 13.89 2.61 -0.94
CA ALA A 432 13.19 3.29 0.15
C ALA A 432 13.99 3.45 1.44
N ILE A 433 15.01 2.64 1.68
CA ILE A 433 15.88 2.78 2.85
C ILE A 433 17.21 3.33 2.37
N THR A 434 17.26 4.66 2.22
CA THR A 434 18.50 5.38 1.88
C THR A 434 19.57 5.07 2.92
N ASP A 435 20.83 4.98 2.51
CA ASP A 435 22.00 4.85 3.39
C ASP A 435 22.11 3.55 4.21
N LEU A 436 21.80 2.39 3.63
CA LEU A 436 22.15 1.10 4.23
C LEU A 436 23.63 0.76 3.97
N PRO A 437 24.38 0.30 4.98
CA PRO A 437 25.74 -0.20 4.77
C PRO A 437 25.76 -1.44 3.87
N SER A 438 26.78 -1.59 3.03
CA SER A 438 26.95 -2.75 2.13
C SER A 438 27.11 -4.11 2.85
N THR A 439 27.31 -4.10 4.18
CA THR A 439 27.47 -5.31 5.00
C THR A 439 26.16 -5.85 5.59
N VAL A 440 24.99 -5.32 5.21
CA VAL A 440 23.70 -5.78 5.74
C VAL A 440 23.34 -7.14 5.12
N HIS A 441 22.97 -8.11 5.98
CA HIS A 441 22.53 -9.45 5.56
C HIS A 441 20.99 -9.62 5.64
N GLY A 442 20.27 -8.71 6.30
CA GLY A 442 18.80 -8.74 6.43
C GLY A 442 18.28 -7.87 7.56
N PHE A 443 17.02 -8.07 7.96
CA PHE A 443 16.34 -7.27 8.97
C PHE A 443 15.76 -8.12 10.11
N LEU A 444 15.69 -7.53 11.31
CA LEU A 444 15.07 -8.12 12.50
C LEU A 444 14.05 -7.15 13.08
N GLN A 445 12.92 -7.68 13.52
CA GLN A 445 11.98 -7.00 14.40
C GLN A 445 12.25 -7.44 15.84
N ILE A 446 12.38 -6.48 16.76
CA ILE A 446 12.59 -6.69 18.19
C ILE A 446 11.34 -6.20 18.92
N GLY A 447 10.65 -7.11 19.61
CA GLY A 447 9.36 -6.82 20.21
C GLY A 447 8.32 -6.41 19.17
N ALA A 448 7.37 -5.56 19.54
CA ALA A 448 6.27 -5.17 18.67
C ALA A 448 6.58 -3.92 17.80
N GLU A 449 7.67 -3.22 18.06
CA GLU A 449 7.84 -1.83 17.61
C GLU A 449 9.19 -1.54 16.96
N VAL A 450 10.26 -2.25 17.32
CA VAL A 450 11.61 -1.92 16.82
C VAL A 450 11.93 -2.77 15.59
N ALA A 451 12.44 -2.13 14.53
CA ALA A 451 13.00 -2.82 13.37
C ALA A 451 14.43 -2.35 13.08
N VAL A 452 15.34 -3.30 12.86
CA VAL A 452 16.77 -3.03 12.66
C VAL A 452 17.33 -3.80 11.46
N ALA A 453 18.24 -3.17 10.73
CA ALA A 453 19.08 -3.81 9.74
C ALA A 453 20.31 -4.43 10.41
N VAL A 454 20.64 -5.67 10.06
CA VAL A 454 21.69 -6.44 10.74
C VAL A 454 22.64 -7.14 9.77
N SER A 455 23.87 -7.40 10.22
CA SER A 455 24.76 -8.39 9.61
C SER A 455 24.82 -9.64 10.49
N ARG A 456 24.54 -10.79 9.91
CA ARG A 456 24.61 -12.09 10.60
C ARG A 456 26.05 -12.55 10.82
N ALA A 457 26.39 -12.94 12.05
CA ALA A 457 27.58 -13.70 12.39
C ALA A 457 27.26 -15.19 12.61
N SER A 458 26.15 -15.49 13.27
CA SER A 458 25.57 -16.85 13.41
C SER A 458 24.04 -16.76 13.57
N ASP A 459 23.34 -17.90 13.62
CA ASP A 459 21.87 -17.90 13.84
C ASP A 459 21.43 -17.35 15.19
N THR A 460 22.35 -17.24 16.14
CA THR A 460 22.12 -16.68 17.47
C THR A 460 22.78 -15.32 17.66
N SER A 461 23.44 -14.75 16.64
CA SER A 461 24.33 -13.62 16.82
C SER A 461 24.37 -12.67 15.61
N TYR A 462 23.95 -11.42 15.83
CA TYR A 462 23.70 -10.42 14.78
C TYR A 462 24.30 -9.07 15.16
N THR A 463 25.01 -8.42 14.24
CA THR A 463 25.51 -7.06 14.46
C THR A 463 24.51 -6.04 13.92
N ILE A 464 24.07 -5.10 14.75
CA ILE A 464 23.17 -4.03 14.32
C ILE A 464 23.92 -3.03 13.44
N LYS A 465 23.37 -2.74 12.26
CA LYS A 465 23.94 -1.83 11.25
C LYS A 465 23.16 -0.53 11.13
N LYS A 466 21.83 -0.57 11.28
CA LYS A 466 20.98 0.62 11.20
C LYS A 466 19.65 0.36 11.90
N ASP A 467 19.11 1.37 12.56
CA ASP A 467 17.72 1.38 12.99
C ASP A 467 16.84 1.83 11.81
N ILE A 468 15.84 1.01 11.46
CA ILE A 468 14.94 1.27 10.34
C ILE A 468 13.49 1.49 10.79
N SER A 469 13.23 1.61 12.10
CA SER A 469 11.88 1.62 12.66
C SER A 469 10.98 2.73 12.08
N ALA A 470 11.56 3.89 11.73
CA ALA A 470 10.82 4.96 11.07
C ALA A 470 10.40 4.66 9.62
N TYR A 471 11.17 3.84 8.89
CA TYR A 471 10.78 3.41 7.54
C TYR A 471 9.64 2.38 7.59
N VAL A 472 9.51 1.64 8.69
CA VAL A 472 8.41 0.68 8.90
C VAL A 472 7.16 1.36 9.50
N GLY A 473 7.23 2.66 9.73
CA GLY A 473 6.07 3.50 10.00
C GLY A 473 6.02 4.09 11.40
N LEU A 474 6.94 3.80 12.34
CA LEU A 474 6.89 4.46 13.65
C LEU A 474 7.07 5.99 13.53
N GLU A 475 6.02 6.75 13.90
CA GLU A 475 5.97 8.22 13.83
C GLU A 475 6.87 8.87 14.90
N SER A 476 7.10 8.12 15.98
CA SER A 476 8.14 8.40 16.96
C SER A 476 9.44 7.75 16.48
N GLN A 477 10.30 8.55 15.84
CA GLN A 477 11.73 8.33 16.08
C GLN A 477 11.88 8.43 17.60
N PRO A 478 12.36 7.39 18.32
CA PRO A 478 12.67 7.58 19.73
C PRO A 478 13.59 8.81 19.80
N THR A 479 13.19 9.82 20.55
CA THR A 479 13.96 11.07 20.69
C THR A 479 15.32 10.82 21.33
N ASP A 480 15.47 9.68 22.00
CA ASP A 480 16.73 9.18 22.54
C ASP A 480 17.63 8.59 21.46
N ALA A 481 18.88 9.04 21.38
CA ALA A 481 19.94 8.51 20.52
C ALA A 481 20.32 7.03 20.78
N SER A 482 19.52 6.28 21.54
CA SER A 482 19.77 4.90 21.96
C SER A 482 18.54 4.02 21.73
N LEU A 483 18.77 2.79 21.28
CA LEU A 483 17.77 1.73 21.29
C LEU A 483 17.60 1.20 22.71
N VAL A 484 16.40 1.35 23.28
CA VAL A 484 16.07 0.88 24.63
C VAL A 484 14.88 -0.05 24.53
N VAL A 485 15.03 -1.28 25.06
CA VAL A 485 13.95 -2.27 25.09
C VAL A 485 13.65 -2.63 26.55
N ARG A 486 12.38 -2.53 26.94
CA ARG A 486 11.90 -2.64 28.33
C ARG A 486 10.91 -3.79 28.47
N GLU A 487 10.85 -4.38 29.67
CA GLU A 487 9.84 -5.38 30.03
C GLU A 487 8.55 -4.73 30.54
N GLY A 488 7.40 -5.35 30.23
CA GLY A 488 6.13 -5.11 30.90
C GLY A 488 5.99 -5.97 32.16
N GLU A 489 5.08 -5.60 33.07
CA GLU A 489 4.76 -6.38 34.28
C GLU A 489 4.08 -7.72 33.92
N ASN A 490 4.89 -8.73 33.57
CA ASN A 490 4.66 -10.19 33.52
C ASN A 490 5.51 -10.78 32.36
N VAL A 491 6.59 -11.46 32.73
CA VAL A 491 7.82 -11.59 31.93
C VAL A 491 7.76 -12.79 30.97
N ASP A 492 7.21 -12.58 29.77
CA ASP A 492 7.64 -13.36 28.60
C ASP A 492 8.88 -12.69 28.00
N PRO A 493 9.91 -13.46 27.59
CA PRO A 493 11.09 -12.90 26.96
C PRO A 493 10.72 -12.17 25.67
N ILE A 494 11.35 -11.02 25.44
CA ILE A 494 11.09 -10.18 24.28
C ILE A 494 11.44 -10.95 23.01
N LYS A 495 10.43 -11.15 22.15
CA LYS A 495 10.60 -11.92 20.92
C LYS A 495 11.32 -11.10 19.86
N VAL A 496 12.28 -11.73 19.21
CA VAL A 496 12.93 -11.24 18.00
C VAL A 496 12.49 -12.14 16.86
N VAL A 497 12.02 -11.53 15.77
CA VAL A 497 11.59 -12.25 14.57
C VAL A 497 12.30 -11.68 13.35
N GLN A 498 12.62 -12.54 12.39
CA GLN A 498 13.18 -12.09 11.12
C GLN A 498 12.15 -11.29 10.34
N LEU A 499 12.51 -10.05 9.98
CA LEU A 499 11.69 -9.19 9.15
C LEU A 499 12.17 -9.34 7.70
N TRP A 500 11.25 -9.57 6.78
CA TRP A 500 11.54 -9.55 5.35
C TRP A 500 11.02 -8.27 4.71
N TYR A 501 11.79 -7.73 3.77
CA TYR A 501 11.43 -6.52 3.05
C TYR A 501 11.54 -6.74 1.54
N GLU A 502 10.45 -6.49 0.83
CA GLU A 502 10.42 -6.44 -0.63
C GLU A 502 10.00 -5.04 -1.05
N ALA A 503 10.77 -4.40 -1.93
CA ALA A 503 10.33 -3.18 -2.58
C ALA A 503 10.75 -3.16 -4.03
N ASP A 504 9.77 -2.89 -4.88
CA ASP A 504 9.91 -2.71 -6.32
C ASP A 504 8.55 -2.27 -6.89
N GLU A 505 8.41 -2.33 -8.21
CA GLU A 505 7.10 -2.37 -8.85
C GLU A 505 6.23 -3.52 -8.27
N THR A 506 4.93 -3.27 -8.13
CA THR A 506 3.96 -4.24 -7.57
C THR A 506 4.06 -5.61 -8.26
N ARG A 507 4.18 -5.61 -9.61
CA ARG A 507 4.40 -6.84 -10.40
C ARG A 507 5.59 -7.65 -9.91
N ASP A 508 6.74 -7.00 -9.79
CA ASP A 508 8.03 -7.68 -9.61
C ASP A 508 8.14 -8.26 -8.20
N VAL A 509 7.58 -7.57 -7.20
CA VAL A 509 7.45 -8.09 -5.83
C VAL A 509 6.68 -9.41 -5.82
N PHE A 510 5.49 -9.46 -6.42
CA PHE A 510 4.69 -10.69 -6.44
C PHE A 510 5.28 -11.79 -7.31
N LEU A 511 5.89 -11.45 -8.46
CA LEU A 511 6.57 -12.44 -9.30
C LEU A 511 7.77 -13.07 -8.58
N ARG A 512 8.55 -12.29 -7.81
CA ARG A 512 9.63 -12.84 -6.97
C ARG A 512 9.09 -13.79 -5.90
N MET A 513 8.01 -13.41 -5.21
CA MET A 513 7.38 -14.25 -4.18
C MET A 513 6.75 -15.54 -4.75
N LEU A 514 6.24 -15.51 -5.98
CA LEU A 514 5.65 -16.69 -6.62
C LEU A 514 6.72 -17.61 -7.21
N LEU A 515 7.68 -17.06 -7.96
CA LEU A 515 8.62 -17.83 -8.76
C LEU A 515 9.88 -18.28 -8.01
N SER A 516 10.25 -17.60 -6.92
CA SER A 516 11.48 -17.95 -6.21
C SER A 516 11.39 -19.36 -5.60
N THR A 517 12.36 -20.20 -5.93
CA THR A 517 12.48 -21.60 -5.48
C THR A 517 13.49 -21.76 -4.36
N GLY A 518 14.33 -20.74 -4.13
CA GLY A 518 15.48 -20.79 -3.25
C GLY A 518 16.81 -21.02 -3.97
N LEU A 519 16.78 -21.34 -5.27
CA LEU A 519 17.96 -21.48 -6.12
C LEU A 519 17.95 -20.41 -7.20
N THR A 520 18.90 -19.48 -7.13
CA THR A 520 18.93 -18.32 -8.02
C THR A 520 18.93 -18.72 -9.50
N SER A 521 18.07 -18.07 -10.28
CA SER A 521 17.90 -18.25 -11.72
C SER A 521 17.48 -19.64 -12.20
N TYR A 522 17.10 -20.56 -11.29
CA TYR A 522 16.66 -21.91 -11.68
C TYR A 522 15.32 -21.90 -12.41
N ASN A 523 14.29 -21.31 -11.79
CA ASN A 523 12.94 -21.26 -12.34
C ASN A 523 12.75 -20.09 -13.31
N HIS A 524 13.33 -18.93 -12.99
CA HIS A 524 13.31 -17.74 -13.84
C HIS A 524 14.55 -16.87 -13.59
N ALA A 525 15.23 -16.40 -14.64
CA ALA A 525 16.48 -15.64 -14.53
C ALA A 525 16.38 -14.39 -13.63
N THR A 526 15.31 -13.60 -13.80
CA THR A 526 15.11 -12.32 -13.08
C THR A 526 14.38 -12.45 -11.74
N TYR A 527 13.43 -13.38 -11.63
CA TYR A 527 12.47 -13.40 -10.51
C TYR A 527 12.72 -14.55 -9.53
N ASP A 528 13.52 -15.55 -9.90
CA ASP A 528 13.98 -16.57 -8.97
C ASP A 528 15.28 -16.09 -8.32
N VAL A 529 15.14 -15.25 -7.31
CA VAL A 529 16.28 -14.58 -6.65
C VAL A 529 16.24 -14.73 -5.13
N ASN A 530 15.07 -14.97 -4.57
CA ASN A 530 14.91 -15.06 -3.12
C ASN A 530 15.35 -16.45 -2.62
N GLY A 531 15.91 -16.47 -1.42
CA GLY A 531 16.33 -17.70 -0.76
C GLY A 531 15.16 -18.64 -0.44
N PHE A 532 15.48 -19.87 -0.06
CA PHE A 532 14.48 -20.89 0.24
C PHE A 532 13.50 -20.41 1.33
N GLY A 533 12.20 -20.71 1.15
CA GLY A 533 11.14 -20.29 2.07
C GLY A 533 10.68 -18.84 1.89
N MET A 534 11.34 -18.06 1.01
CA MET A 534 10.95 -16.69 0.66
C MET A 534 10.16 -16.58 -0.65
N GLY A 535 10.00 -17.71 -1.34
CA GLY A 535 9.06 -17.84 -2.43
C GLY A 535 8.29 -19.15 -2.35
N VAL A 536 7.17 -19.22 -3.05
CA VAL A 536 6.31 -20.41 -3.13
C VAL A 536 6.91 -21.46 -4.08
N GLY A 537 7.74 -21.04 -5.03
CA GLY A 537 8.33 -21.92 -6.04
C GLY A 537 7.29 -22.43 -7.04
N VAL A 538 6.37 -21.56 -7.47
CA VAL A 538 5.42 -21.86 -8.55
C VAL A 538 6.21 -21.96 -9.87
N PRO A 539 6.05 -23.04 -10.66
CA PRO A 539 6.76 -23.17 -11.93
C PRO A 539 6.47 -22.02 -12.89
N SER A 540 7.50 -21.48 -13.56
CA SER A 540 7.31 -20.34 -14.47
C SER A 540 6.35 -20.63 -15.61
N SER A 541 6.32 -21.87 -16.13
CA SER A 541 5.40 -22.24 -17.21
C SER A 541 3.93 -22.22 -16.78
N MET A 542 3.66 -22.25 -15.47
CA MET A 542 2.30 -22.15 -14.91
C MET A 542 1.74 -20.74 -14.95
N LEU A 543 2.59 -19.71 -15.01
CA LEU A 543 2.17 -18.32 -14.96
C LEU A 543 2.27 -17.66 -16.34
N LYS A 544 1.25 -16.91 -16.74
CA LYS A 544 1.34 -16.01 -17.90
C LYS A 544 1.96 -14.68 -17.46
N LEU A 545 3.29 -14.63 -17.42
CA LEU A 545 4.06 -13.52 -16.86
C LEU A 545 3.66 -12.14 -17.43
N SER A 546 3.42 -12.04 -18.74
CA SER A 546 3.05 -10.78 -19.40
C SER A 546 1.73 -10.17 -18.92
N THR A 547 0.88 -10.95 -18.23
CA THR A 547 -0.40 -10.43 -17.71
C THR A 547 -0.26 -9.78 -16.34
N PHE A 548 0.83 -10.08 -15.61
CA PHE A 548 1.08 -9.47 -14.30
C PHE A 548 1.44 -7.98 -14.40
N ASP A 549 1.77 -7.47 -15.59
CA ASP A 549 1.93 -6.04 -15.87
C ASP A 549 0.67 -5.23 -15.50
N MET A 550 -0.51 -5.86 -15.50
CA MET A 550 -1.77 -5.22 -15.10
C MET A 550 -1.82 -4.81 -13.62
N LEU A 551 -0.99 -5.40 -12.75
CA LEU A 551 -0.83 -4.96 -11.37
C LEU A 551 -0.24 -3.54 -11.27
N GLY A 552 0.40 -3.07 -12.36
CA GLY A 552 0.96 -1.74 -12.48
C GLY A 552 2.39 -1.61 -11.97
N THR A 553 2.98 -0.46 -12.28
CA THR A 553 4.36 -0.09 -11.94
C THR A 553 4.45 0.77 -10.68
N ALA A 554 3.34 0.95 -9.96
CA ALA A 554 3.34 1.66 -8.69
C ALA A 554 4.27 0.94 -7.70
N ARG A 555 5.06 1.72 -6.96
CA ARG A 555 6.02 1.19 -6.00
C ARG A 555 5.26 0.52 -4.85
N TYR A 556 5.70 -0.67 -4.49
CA TYR A 556 5.09 -1.50 -3.47
C TYR A 556 6.14 -1.90 -2.44
N SER A 557 6.05 -1.35 -1.23
CA SER A 557 7.01 -1.57 -0.14
C SER A 557 6.44 -2.48 0.93
N LEU A 558 6.66 -3.78 0.77
CA LEU A 558 6.09 -4.83 1.60
C LEU A 558 7.05 -5.27 2.71
N PHE A 559 6.58 -5.22 3.95
CA PHE A 559 7.26 -5.79 5.11
C PHE A 559 6.50 -7.01 5.62
N ILE A 560 7.22 -8.11 5.86
CA ILE A 560 6.63 -9.39 6.23
C ILE A 560 7.32 -9.86 7.51
N ASN A 561 6.56 -9.84 8.60
CA ASN A 561 7.05 -10.12 9.94
C ASN A 561 6.51 -11.44 10.53
N LYS A 562 5.63 -12.12 9.80
CA LYS A 562 5.03 -13.39 10.19
C LYS A 562 4.86 -14.31 8.98
N PRO A 563 4.75 -15.63 9.18
CA PRO A 563 4.40 -16.54 8.10
C PRO A 563 3.10 -16.09 7.44
N SER A 564 3.17 -15.77 6.15
CA SER A 564 2.10 -15.10 5.43
C SER A 564 1.76 -15.85 4.14
N SER A 565 0.47 -15.97 3.85
CA SER A 565 -0.01 -16.55 2.59
C SER A 565 0.21 -15.56 1.46
N VAL A 566 0.92 -15.98 0.40
CA VAL A 566 1.12 -15.13 -0.78
C VAL A 566 -0.21 -14.82 -1.46
N ALA A 567 -1.16 -15.76 -1.43
CA ALA A 567 -2.49 -15.53 -2.00
C ALA A 567 -3.21 -14.35 -1.33
N THR A 568 -3.18 -14.23 0.00
CA THR A 568 -3.86 -13.13 0.71
C THR A 568 -3.24 -11.77 0.38
N LEU A 569 -1.91 -11.71 0.29
CA LEU A 569 -1.20 -10.50 -0.11
C LEU A 569 -1.49 -10.13 -1.57
N LEU A 570 -1.54 -11.13 -2.46
CA LEU A 570 -1.85 -10.93 -3.87
C LEU A 570 -3.31 -10.53 -4.09
N GLU A 571 -4.26 -11.15 -3.40
CA GLU A 571 -5.68 -10.83 -3.45
C GLU A 571 -5.94 -9.36 -3.10
N SER A 572 -5.21 -8.79 -2.14
CA SER A 572 -5.34 -7.37 -1.79
C SER A 572 -4.80 -6.45 -2.90
N ALA A 573 -3.69 -6.82 -3.53
CA ALA A 573 -3.15 -6.09 -4.68
C ALA A 573 -4.05 -6.20 -5.93
N LEU A 574 -4.67 -7.37 -6.14
CA LEU A 574 -5.66 -7.59 -7.19
C LEU A 574 -6.94 -6.79 -6.94
N ALA A 575 -7.43 -6.74 -5.69
CA ALA A 575 -8.61 -5.97 -5.28
C ALA A 575 -8.49 -4.51 -5.65
N ALA A 576 -7.31 -3.91 -5.40
CA ALA A 576 -7.03 -2.52 -5.68
C ALA A 576 -7.21 -2.12 -7.15
N LYS A 577 -7.20 -3.08 -8.09
CA LYS A 577 -7.33 -2.82 -9.52
C LYS A 577 -8.50 -3.60 -10.15
N GLY A 578 -9.36 -4.23 -9.34
CA GLY A 578 -10.44 -5.09 -9.83
C GLY A 578 -9.95 -6.24 -10.72
N LEU A 579 -8.79 -6.80 -10.40
CA LEU A 579 -8.14 -7.88 -11.14
C LEU A 579 -8.50 -9.24 -10.55
N TYR A 580 -8.44 -10.27 -11.37
CA TYR A 580 -8.72 -11.65 -10.98
C TYR A 580 -7.64 -12.58 -11.53
N LEU A 581 -7.36 -13.64 -10.78
CA LEU A 581 -6.49 -14.71 -11.23
C LEU A 581 -7.34 -15.82 -11.83
N VAL A 582 -7.17 -16.09 -13.12
CA VAL A 582 -7.96 -17.07 -13.87
C VAL A 582 -7.08 -18.09 -14.57
N TRP A 583 -7.55 -19.33 -14.67
CA TRP A 583 -6.86 -20.40 -15.38
C TRP A 583 -7.28 -20.42 -16.85
N LYS A 584 -6.37 -20.12 -17.78
CA LYS A 584 -6.62 -20.05 -19.23
C LYS A 584 -5.41 -20.52 -20.03
N ASP A 585 -5.67 -21.26 -21.12
CA ASP A 585 -4.64 -21.74 -22.06
C ASP A 585 -3.48 -22.49 -21.39
N GLY A 586 -3.78 -23.24 -20.33
CA GLY A 586 -2.78 -23.99 -19.57
C GLY A 586 -1.90 -23.14 -18.65
N GLN A 587 -2.25 -21.88 -18.39
CA GLN A 587 -1.51 -20.97 -17.52
C GLN A 587 -2.46 -20.18 -16.61
N LEU A 588 -1.91 -19.56 -15.57
CA LEU A 588 -2.59 -18.57 -14.72
C LEU A 588 -2.40 -17.17 -15.27
N TRP A 589 -3.50 -16.49 -15.50
CA TRP A 589 -3.56 -15.14 -16.04
C TRP A 589 -4.10 -14.18 -15.00
N VAL A 590 -3.50 -13.00 -14.92
CA VAL A 590 -4.10 -11.84 -14.25
C VAL A 590 -4.96 -11.12 -15.27
N ARG A 591 -6.24 -10.93 -14.98
CA ARG A 591 -7.18 -10.27 -15.93
C ARG A 591 -8.11 -9.32 -15.21
N GLN A 592 -8.61 -8.34 -15.96
CA GLN A 592 -9.57 -7.35 -15.46
C GLN A 592 -10.89 -7.48 -16.20
N GLY A 593 -12.00 -7.43 -15.46
CA GLY A 593 -13.33 -7.26 -16.03
C GLY A 593 -13.52 -5.79 -16.31
N ARG A 594 -13.16 -5.34 -17.52
CA ARG A 594 -13.37 -3.95 -17.94
C ARG A 594 -13.85 -3.87 -19.38
N TYR A 595 -14.61 -2.82 -19.67
CA TYR A 595 -14.95 -2.41 -21.02
C TYR A 595 -14.49 -0.96 -21.22
N ASP A 596 -13.38 -0.78 -21.93
CA ASP A 596 -12.70 0.50 -22.20
C ASP A 596 -13.21 1.08 -23.53
N GLY A 597 -14.54 1.28 -23.62
CA GLY A 597 -15.20 1.80 -24.81
C GLY A 597 -15.43 0.79 -25.94
N GLN A 598 -16.01 1.28 -27.05
CA GLN A 598 -16.61 0.48 -28.15
C GLN A 598 -15.63 -0.35 -29.01
N ASN A 599 -14.32 -0.31 -28.75
CA ASN A 599 -13.30 -0.90 -29.63
C ASN A 599 -12.55 -2.10 -29.04
N LEU A 600 -12.98 -2.66 -27.90
CA LEU A 600 -12.38 -3.90 -27.40
C LEU A 600 -12.82 -5.09 -28.24
N ALA A 601 -11.86 -5.82 -28.79
CA ALA A 601 -12.11 -7.11 -29.42
C ALA A 601 -12.70 -8.07 -28.38
N ALA A 602 -13.90 -8.58 -28.65
CA ALA A 602 -14.53 -9.58 -27.80
C ALA A 602 -13.69 -10.85 -27.84
N SER A 603 -13.41 -11.42 -26.66
CA SER A 603 -12.78 -12.74 -26.59
C SER A 603 -13.71 -13.81 -27.17
N TRP A 604 -15.02 -13.64 -26.99
CA TRP A 604 -16.04 -14.55 -27.51
C TRP A 604 -17.28 -13.82 -28.01
N THR A 605 -17.94 -14.41 -28.99
CA THR A 605 -19.27 -13.98 -29.44
C THR A 605 -20.30 -15.00 -29.00
N LEU A 606 -21.35 -14.54 -28.33
CA LEU A 606 -22.46 -15.34 -27.85
C LEU A 606 -23.67 -15.06 -28.74
N ASN A 607 -24.13 -16.08 -29.46
CA ASN A 607 -25.25 -15.96 -30.40
C ASN A 607 -26.18 -17.18 -30.26
N ASN A 608 -27.24 -17.24 -31.06
CA ASN A 608 -28.17 -18.36 -30.98
C ASN A 608 -27.62 -19.69 -31.54
N SER A 609 -26.58 -19.65 -32.38
CA SER A 609 -26.02 -20.86 -33.01
C SER A 609 -25.06 -21.63 -32.10
N ASN A 610 -24.48 -20.97 -31.10
CA ASN A 610 -23.57 -21.59 -30.12
C ASN A 610 -24.21 -21.90 -28.76
N LYS A 611 -25.55 -21.95 -28.72
CA LYS A 611 -26.29 -22.50 -27.58
C LYS A 611 -26.31 -24.02 -27.68
N ALA A 612 -26.22 -24.69 -26.53
CA ALA A 612 -26.34 -26.16 -26.49
C ALA A 612 -27.67 -26.65 -27.06
N ARG A 613 -28.74 -25.86 -26.92
CA ARG A 613 -30.04 -26.10 -27.51
C ARG A 613 -30.58 -24.80 -28.13
N PRO A 614 -31.13 -24.83 -29.36
CA PRO A 614 -31.65 -23.63 -30.02
C PRO A 614 -32.77 -22.92 -29.24
N ASP A 615 -33.53 -23.67 -28.43
CA ASP A 615 -34.67 -23.16 -27.65
C ASP A 615 -34.29 -22.61 -26.26
N ASP A 616 -33.03 -22.77 -25.82
CA ASP A 616 -32.61 -22.29 -24.52
C ASP A 616 -32.62 -20.76 -24.48
N ARG A 617 -33.41 -20.21 -23.56
CA ARG A 617 -33.55 -18.77 -23.39
C ARG A 617 -32.58 -18.26 -22.34
N MET A 618 -31.99 -17.10 -22.62
CA MET A 618 -31.20 -16.39 -21.61
C MET A 618 -32.09 -15.92 -20.47
N ARG A 619 -31.72 -16.24 -19.24
CA ARG A 619 -32.36 -15.71 -18.03
C ARG A 619 -31.53 -14.55 -17.52
N VAL A 620 -32.12 -13.38 -17.34
CA VAL A 620 -31.43 -12.22 -16.77
C VAL A 620 -32.05 -11.90 -15.42
N ALA A 621 -31.21 -11.86 -14.40
CA ALA A 621 -31.55 -11.42 -13.06
C ALA A 621 -31.01 -10.00 -12.82
N TYR A 622 -31.83 -9.19 -12.16
CA TYR A 622 -31.43 -7.89 -11.62
C TYR A 622 -31.46 -8.04 -10.09
N GLY A 623 -30.39 -7.64 -9.42
CA GLY A 623 -30.30 -7.78 -7.97
C GLY A 623 -29.20 -6.91 -7.38
N SER A 624 -29.24 -6.78 -6.06
CA SER A 624 -28.21 -6.06 -5.28
C SER A 624 -26.89 -6.83 -5.14
N ASP A 625 -26.82 -8.06 -5.65
CA ASP A 625 -25.63 -8.89 -5.58
C ASP A 625 -24.54 -8.30 -6.48
N GLY A 626 -23.41 -7.91 -5.89
CA GLY A 626 -22.32 -7.22 -6.58
C GLY A 626 -22.45 -5.69 -6.64
N LEU A 627 -23.51 -5.11 -6.04
CA LEU A 627 -23.65 -3.67 -5.86
C LEU A 627 -22.77 -3.19 -4.69
N GLN A 628 -21.73 -2.42 -4.99
CA GLN A 628 -20.79 -1.82 -4.03
C GLN A 628 -20.77 -0.30 -4.21
N ASN A 629 -21.24 0.43 -3.21
CA ASN A 629 -21.31 1.90 -3.24
C ASN A 629 -20.51 2.60 -2.14
N ARG A 630 -19.77 1.82 -1.33
CA ARG A 630 -18.86 2.30 -0.29
C ARG A 630 -17.59 1.47 -0.28
N LEU A 631 -16.46 2.16 -0.34
CA LEU A 631 -15.11 1.60 -0.38
C LEU A 631 -14.32 2.14 0.82
N GLU A 632 -13.64 1.26 1.55
CA GLU A 632 -12.75 1.60 2.64
C GLU A 632 -11.32 1.20 2.24
N LEU A 633 -10.42 2.17 2.21
CA LEU A 633 -9.01 2.00 1.89
C LEU A 633 -8.20 2.01 3.18
N LYS A 634 -7.46 0.93 3.45
CA LYS A 634 -6.54 0.83 4.59
C LYS A 634 -5.10 0.77 4.10
N TYR A 635 -4.23 1.63 4.59
CA TYR A 635 -2.84 1.69 4.15
C TYR A 635 -1.90 2.08 5.29
N GLN A 636 -0.58 2.02 5.03
CA GLN A 636 0.47 2.17 6.04
C GLN A 636 0.34 1.18 7.23
N PRO A 637 0.52 -0.13 7.00
CA PRO A 637 0.54 -1.09 8.09
C PRO A 637 1.78 -0.90 8.97
N ASP A 638 1.58 -0.98 10.28
CA ASP A 638 2.65 -1.01 11.26
C ASP A 638 3.26 -2.43 11.43
N LEU A 639 4.22 -2.56 12.34
CA LEU A 639 4.86 -3.83 12.70
C LEU A 639 3.97 -4.76 13.54
N LYS A 640 2.79 -4.30 13.98
CA LYS A 640 1.77 -5.11 14.66
C LYS A 640 0.75 -5.66 13.64
N GLY A 641 0.72 -5.10 12.43
CA GLY A 641 -0.21 -5.43 11.36
C GLY A 641 -1.45 -4.55 11.34
N GLU A 642 -1.49 -3.49 12.16
CA GLU A 642 -2.56 -2.50 12.20
C GLU A 642 -2.31 -1.40 11.16
N PHE A 643 -3.37 -0.95 10.50
CA PHE A 643 -3.28 0.13 9.50
C PHE A 643 -3.44 1.49 10.18
N ARG A 644 -2.52 2.42 9.90
CA ARG A 644 -2.52 3.76 10.51
C ARG A 644 -3.49 4.71 9.86
N ALA A 645 -3.66 4.57 8.54
CA ALA A 645 -4.50 5.43 7.76
C ALA A 645 -5.65 4.61 7.16
N THR A 646 -6.86 5.09 7.39
CA THR A 646 -8.08 4.54 6.81
C THR A 646 -8.85 5.68 6.16
N GLU A 647 -9.25 5.50 4.91
CA GLU A 647 -10.05 6.46 4.16
C GLU A 647 -11.31 5.76 3.65
N THR A 648 -12.47 6.40 3.75
CA THR A 648 -13.72 5.89 3.17
C THR A 648 -14.12 6.75 1.98
N ILE A 649 -14.42 6.10 0.86
CA ILE A 649 -14.91 6.70 -0.38
C ILE A 649 -16.33 6.18 -0.64
N GLU A 650 -17.27 7.08 -0.91
CA GLU A 650 -18.69 6.76 -1.08
C GLU A 650 -19.22 7.32 -2.41
N ASP A 651 -19.99 6.51 -3.15
CA ASP A 651 -20.82 6.99 -4.26
C ASP A 651 -22.19 7.36 -3.69
N VAL A 652 -22.34 8.62 -3.29
CA VAL A 652 -23.56 9.12 -2.66
C VAL A 652 -24.78 9.08 -3.58
N VAL A 653 -24.59 9.15 -4.90
CA VAL A 653 -25.69 9.06 -5.87
C VAL A 653 -26.23 7.63 -5.89
N SER A 654 -25.34 6.64 -5.97
CA SER A 654 -25.72 5.24 -5.84
C SER A 654 -26.37 4.94 -4.48
N ILE A 655 -25.91 5.57 -3.39
CA ILE A 655 -26.50 5.41 -2.06
C ILE A 655 -27.92 5.99 -2.01
N ALA A 656 -28.19 7.11 -2.69
CA ALA A 656 -29.53 7.69 -2.79
C ALA A 656 -30.47 6.77 -3.57
N ASP A 657 -30.03 6.25 -4.73
CA ASP A 657 -30.84 5.41 -5.60
C ASP A 657 -31.11 4.00 -5.02
N PHE A 658 -30.07 3.36 -4.46
CA PHE A 658 -30.10 1.94 -4.11
C PHE A 658 -29.94 1.67 -2.60
N GLY A 659 -29.84 2.71 -1.78
CA GLY A 659 -29.55 2.62 -0.36
C GLY A 659 -28.09 2.28 -0.04
N ARG A 660 -27.68 2.50 1.21
CA ARG A 660 -26.33 2.16 1.69
C ARG A 660 -26.09 0.64 1.61
N ARG A 661 -25.05 0.21 0.91
CA ARG A 661 -24.66 -1.21 0.79
C ARG A 661 -23.44 -1.55 1.64
N LYS A 662 -23.09 -2.84 1.63
CA LYS A 662 -21.94 -3.38 2.35
C LYS A 662 -20.69 -2.60 1.92
N THR A 663 -19.87 -2.22 2.89
CA THR A 663 -18.58 -1.58 2.60
C THR A 663 -17.59 -2.63 2.16
N MET A 664 -16.93 -2.38 1.04
CA MET A 664 -15.77 -3.16 0.63
C MET A 664 -14.52 -2.55 1.24
N THR A 665 -13.69 -3.37 1.88
CA THR A 665 -12.38 -2.93 2.37
C THR A 665 -11.28 -3.42 1.42
N VAL A 666 -10.34 -2.52 1.09
CA VAL A 666 -9.13 -2.84 0.32
C VAL A 666 -7.90 -2.52 1.16
N ASP A 667 -7.11 -3.56 1.44
CA ASP A 667 -5.92 -3.50 2.28
C ASP A 667 -4.64 -3.29 1.46
N GLY A 668 -4.02 -2.12 1.62
CA GLY A 668 -2.76 -1.72 1.00
C GLY A 668 -1.53 -2.11 1.82
N TYR A 669 -1.21 -3.40 1.93
CA TYR A 669 -0.07 -3.88 2.75
C TYR A 669 1.29 -3.27 2.36
N GLY A 670 1.48 -2.97 1.07
CA GLY A 670 2.70 -2.34 0.54
C GLY A 670 2.60 -0.84 0.28
N ILE A 671 1.45 -0.22 0.57
CA ILE A 671 1.19 1.20 0.28
C ILE A 671 1.57 2.04 1.49
N ARG A 672 2.67 2.80 1.38
CA ARG A 672 3.27 3.53 2.51
C ARG A 672 3.57 4.99 2.25
N ARG A 673 4.05 5.37 1.06
CA ARG A 673 4.43 6.76 0.76
C ARG A 673 3.23 7.58 0.30
N ALA A 674 3.23 8.88 0.61
CA ALA A 674 2.17 9.79 0.19
C ALA A 674 1.98 9.82 -1.33
N GLU A 675 3.07 9.81 -2.10
CA GLU A 675 3.06 9.76 -3.57
C GLU A 675 2.38 8.48 -4.12
N ASP A 676 2.63 7.33 -3.50
CA ASP A 676 2.07 6.04 -3.90
C ASP A 676 0.59 5.92 -3.49
N VAL A 677 0.21 6.51 -2.35
CA VAL A 677 -1.16 6.48 -1.84
C VAL A 677 -2.13 7.13 -2.82
N GLU A 678 -1.80 8.30 -3.37
CA GLU A 678 -2.71 9.01 -4.28
C GLU A 678 -2.89 8.26 -5.61
N ALA A 679 -1.79 7.79 -6.20
CA ALA A 679 -1.85 6.99 -7.44
C ALA A 679 -2.63 5.67 -7.25
N TRP A 680 -2.45 5.02 -6.10
CA TRP A 680 -3.18 3.81 -5.73
C TRP A 680 -4.67 4.09 -5.51
N ARG A 681 -5.00 5.11 -4.72
CA ARG A 681 -6.36 5.58 -4.42
C ARG A 681 -7.17 5.87 -5.67
N GLN A 682 -6.59 6.62 -6.61
CA GLN A 682 -7.24 6.94 -7.89
C GLN A 682 -7.58 5.67 -8.67
N ALA A 683 -6.65 4.72 -8.73
CA ALA A 683 -6.86 3.50 -9.48
C ALA A 683 -7.92 2.56 -8.86
N VAL A 684 -7.97 2.47 -7.53
CA VAL A 684 -9.02 1.69 -6.85
C VAL A 684 -10.38 2.33 -7.08
N THR A 685 -10.47 3.65 -6.90
CA THR A 685 -11.73 4.41 -7.02
C THR A 685 -12.31 4.35 -8.43
N ALA A 686 -11.46 4.57 -9.45
CA ALA A 686 -11.87 4.53 -10.85
C ALA A 686 -12.42 3.16 -11.25
N THR A 687 -11.85 2.07 -10.73
CA THR A 687 -12.29 0.72 -11.11
C THR A 687 -13.51 0.26 -10.32
N ALA A 688 -13.53 0.52 -9.00
CA ALA A 688 -14.55 0.03 -8.09
C ALA A 688 -15.91 0.72 -8.30
N LEU A 689 -15.91 2.06 -8.36
CA LEU A 689 -17.15 2.83 -8.36
C LEU A 689 -17.67 3.13 -9.76
N ALA A 690 -16.88 2.95 -10.82
CA ALA A 690 -17.37 3.13 -12.18
C ALA A 690 -18.41 2.06 -12.55
N TYR A 691 -18.11 0.78 -12.25
CA TYR A 691 -18.93 -0.34 -12.72
C TYR A 691 -19.88 -0.88 -11.66
N PHE A 692 -19.48 -0.93 -10.38
CA PHE A 692 -20.18 -1.72 -9.37
C PHE A 692 -21.11 -0.93 -8.47
N SER A 693 -21.21 0.39 -8.64
CA SER A 693 -22.16 1.19 -7.86
C SER A 693 -23.59 1.18 -8.42
N ARG A 694 -23.88 0.34 -9.42
CA ARG A 694 -25.24 0.11 -9.92
C ARG A 694 -25.54 -1.38 -9.96
N GLU A 695 -26.83 -1.70 -9.88
CA GLU A 695 -27.30 -3.08 -9.99
C GLU A 695 -26.85 -3.67 -11.33
N GLN A 696 -26.13 -4.79 -11.25
CA GLN A 696 -25.65 -5.49 -12.44
C GLN A 696 -26.75 -6.40 -12.99
N ALA A 697 -26.90 -6.43 -14.31
CA ALA A 697 -27.75 -7.41 -14.97
C ALA A 697 -26.94 -8.70 -15.18
N VAL A 698 -27.28 -9.75 -14.45
CA VAL A 698 -26.58 -11.02 -14.53
C VAL A 698 -27.39 -12.00 -15.36
N GLY A 699 -26.83 -12.39 -16.50
CA GLY A 699 -27.46 -13.28 -17.45
C GLY A 699 -26.88 -14.69 -17.43
N GLU A 700 -27.74 -15.70 -17.56
CA GLU A 700 -27.36 -17.11 -17.66
C GLU A 700 -27.91 -17.75 -18.93
N ARG A 701 -27.07 -18.52 -19.64
CA ARG A 701 -27.44 -19.31 -20.82
C ARG A 701 -26.60 -20.59 -20.94
N THR A 702 -27.03 -21.52 -21.77
CA THR A 702 -26.23 -22.71 -22.13
C THR A 702 -25.32 -22.44 -23.32
N PHE A 703 -24.27 -23.25 -23.46
CA PHE A 703 -23.35 -23.21 -24.59
C PHE A 703 -22.85 -24.61 -24.98
N ASP A 704 -22.38 -24.78 -26.22
CA ASP A 704 -21.88 -26.05 -26.77
C ASP A 704 -20.35 -26.22 -26.63
N PHE A 705 -19.79 -27.32 -27.14
CA PHE A 705 -18.35 -27.57 -27.07
C PHE A 705 -17.46 -26.52 -27.77
N SER A 706 -18.00 -25.69 -28.68
CA SER A 706 -17.22 -24.69 -29.42
C SER A 706 -16.66 -23.59 -28.51
N LEU A 707 -17.31 -23.37 -27.36
CA LEU A 707 -16.95 -22.34 -26.38
C LEU A 707 -16.33 -22.90 -25.08
N LEU A 708 -15.84 -24.14 -25.09
CA LEU A 708 -15.24 -24.79 -23.91
C LEU A 708 -14.04 -24.02 -23.33
N GLY A 709 -13.37 -23.19 -24.13
CA GLY A 709 -12.23 -22.35 -23.71
C GLY A 709 -12.60 -21.06 -22.98
N MET A 710 -13.90 -20.79 -22.76
CA MET A 710 -14.35 -19.62 -22.01
C MET A 710 -13.89 -19.68 -20.55
N VAL A 711 -13.35 -18.57 -20.07
CA VAL A 711 -12.98 -18.41 -18.66
C VAL A 711 -13.64 -17.16 -18.07
N PRO A 712 -13.79 -17.08 -16.74
CA PRO A 712 -14.23 -15.86 -16.09
C PRO A 712 -13.39 -14.65 -16.54
N VAL A 713 -14.02 -13.48 -16.57
CA VAL A 713 -13.41 -12.19 -16.93
C VAL A 713 -13.07 -12.05 -18.44
N ASP A 714 -13.34 -13.06 -19.27
CA ASP A 714 -13.31 -12.89 -20.72
C ASP A 714 -14.39 -11.89 -21.17
N THR A 715 -14.03 -11.02 -22.11
CA THR A 715 -14.96 -10.07 -22.75
C THR A 715 -15.84 -10.80 -23.75
N VAL A 716 -17.14 -10.51 -23.73
CA VAL A 716 -18.11 -11.15 -24.62
C VAL A 716 -19.02 -10.13 -25.29
N LEU A 717 -19.41 -10.43 -26.53
CA LEU A 717 -20.50 -9.73 -27.22
C LEU A 717 -21.68 -10.68 -27.35
N CYS A 718 -22.82 -10.29 -26.76
CA CYS A 718 -24.04 -11.08 -26.75
C CYS A 718 -25.03 -10.56 -27.80
N THR A 719 -25.54 -11.47 -28.63
CA THR A 719 -26.69 -11.22 -29.51
C THR A 719 -27.76 -12.23 -29.16
N ASP A 720 -28.80 -11.78 -28.45
CA ASP A 720 -29.92 -12.62 -28.03
C ASP A 720 -31.25 -11.85 -28.16
N PRO A 721 -32.25 -12.39 -28.87
CA PRO A 721 -33.53 -11.72 -29.10
C PRO A 721 -34.44 -11.67 -27.86
N TYR A 722 -34.17 -12.46 -26.81
CA TYR A 722 -35.01 -12.57 -25.61
C TYR A 722 -34.44 -11.84 -24.40
N MET A 723 -33.14 -11.56 -24.39
CA MET A 723 -32.48 -10.76 -23.37
C MET A 723 -33.08 -9.34 -23.32
N VAL A 724 -33.28 -8.81 -22.12
CA VAL A 724 -33.72 -7.42 -21.92
C VAL A 724 -32.47 -6.54 -21.88
N ASP A 725 -32.42 -5.49 -22.71
CA ASP A 725 -31.34 -4.50 -22.64
C ASP A 725 -31.44 -3.76 -21.29
N PRO A 726 -30.42 -3.80 -20.43
CA PRO A 726 -30.47 -3.19 -19.11
C PRO A 726 -30.49 -1.65 -19.16
N ARG A 727 -30.17 -1.01 -20.29
CA ARG A 727 -30.21 0.46 -20.45
C ARG A 727 -31.60 0.95 -20.84
N THR A 728 -32.25 0.25 -21.76
CA THR A 728 -33.51 0.70 -22.39
C THR A 728 -34.73 -0.08 -21.91
N GLY A 729 -34.55 -1.22 -21.25
CA GLY A 729 -35.64 -2.11 -20.82
C GLY A 729 -36.35 -2.85 -21.96
N THR A 730 -35.87 -2.73 -23.21
CA THR A 730 -36.45 -3.38 -24.39
C THR A 730 -35.91 -4.80 -24.57
N ARG A 731 -36.73 -5.72 -25.09
CA ARG A 731 -36.27 -7.07 -25.43
C ARG A 731 -35.52 -7.09 -26.76
N GLY A 732 -34.45 -7.88 -26.79
CA GLY A 732 -33.59 -8.09 -27.94
C GLY A 732 -32.37 -7.20 -27.89
N VAL A 733 -31.20 -7.82 -27.91
CA VAL A 733 -29.92 -7.11 -27.99
C VAL A 733 -29.08 -7.65 -29.13
N THR A 734 -28.25 -6.77 -29.71
CA THR A 734 -27.29 -7.12 -30.75
C THR A 734 -25.91 -6.62 -30.34
N SER A 735 -24.93 -7.51 -30.31
CA SER A 735 -23.54 -7.22 -29.90
C SER A 735 -23.46 -6.44 -28.58
N TYR A 736 -24.25 -6.84 -27.59
CA TYR A 736 -24.24 -6.22 -26.27
C TYR A 736 -23.01 -6.67 -25.48
N PRO A 737 -22.18 -5.76 -24.98
CA PRO A 737 -20.96 -6.12 -24.29
C PRO A 737 -21.25 -6.62 -22.86
N GLY A 738 -20.45 -7.57 -22.43
CA GLY A 738 -20.42 -8.05 -21.06
C GLY A 738 -19.12 -8.79 -20.79
N TRP A 739 -18.98 -9.30 -19.57
CA TRP A 739 -17.90 -10.20 -19.23
C TRP A 739 -18.42 -11.45 -18.53
N ILE A 740 -17.68 -12.54 -18.64
CA ILE A 740 -18.04 -13.82 -18.04
C ILE A 740 -17.81 -13.77 -16.53
N LEU A 741 -18.78 -14.17 -15.73
CA LEU A 741 -18.62 -14.40 -14.29
C LEU A 741 -18.26 -15.86 -14.00
N GLY A 742 -18.86 -16.79 -14.73
CA GLY A 742 -18.54 -18.20 -14.59
C GLY A 742 -18.87 -18.98 -15.83
N ALA A 743 -18.08 -20.02 -16.09
CA ALA A 743 -18.34 -20.99 -17.14
C ALA A 743 -18.18 -22.39 -16.56
N ARG A 744 -19.16 -23.24 -16.82
CA ARG A 744 -19.26 -24.61 -16.33
C ARG A 744 -19.58 -25.54 -17.49
N PHE A 745 -19.03 -26.74 -17.47
CA PHE A 745 -19.23 -27.73 -18.50
C PHE A 745 -19.42 -29.11 -17.89
N ASN A 746 -20.59 -29.71 -18.15
CA ASN A 746 -20.93 -31.03 -17.65
C ASN A 746 -20.58 -32.09 -18.71
N PHE A 747 -19.66 -33.00 -18.37
CA PHE A 747 -19.15 -33.98 -19.32
C PHE A 747 -20.14 -35.09 -19.67
N GLU A 748 -21.08 -35.40 -18.77
CA GLU A 748 -22.06 -36.48 -18.97
C GLU A 748 -23.16 -36.08 -19.96
N THR A 749 -23.59 -34.81 -19.87
CA THR A 749 -24.63 -34.25 -20.74
C THR A 749 -24.07 -33.59 -22.00
N GLY A 750 -22.79 -33.20 -21.99
CA GLY A 750 -22.17 -32.44 -23.07
C GLY A 750 -22.65 -30.98 -23.16
N VAL A 751 -23.28 -30.46 -22.11
CA VAL A 751 -23.87 -29.12 -22.07
C VAL A 751 -23.05 -28.21 -21.14
N GLY A 752 -22.68 -27.03 -21.66
CA GLY A 752 -22.10 -25.96 -20.87
C GLY A 752 -23.13 -24.95 -20.38
N SER A 753 -22.87 -24.30 -19.25
CA SER A 753 -23.63 -23.15 -18.72
C SER A 753 -22.70 -21.99 -18.43
N VAL A 754 -23.09 -20.79 -18.86
CA VAL A 754 -22.30 -19.56 -18.70
C VAL A 754 -23.14 -18.50 -18.01
N ARG A 755 -22.52 -17.84 -17.02
CA ARG A 755 -23.03 -16.70 -16.27
C ARG A 755 -22.26 -15.46 -16.67
N ILE A 756 -22.95 -14.38 -17.01
CA ILE A 756 -22.41 -13.18 -17.66
C ILE A 756 -22.89 -11.96 -16.89
N ALA A 757 -22.00 -11.02 -16.60
CA ALA A 757 -22.39 -9.70 -16.13
C ALA A 757 -22.51 -8.78 -17.34
N PHE A 758 -23.68 -8.16 -17.47
CA PHE A 758 -23.94 -7.10 -18.43
C PHE A 758 -23.82 -5.77 -17.73
N LEU A 759 -23.05 -4.89 -18.36
CA LEU A 759 -22.81 -3.56 -17.87
C LEU A 759 -24.06 -2.70 -18.12
N PRO A 760 -24.69 -2.14 -17.07
CA PRO A 760 -25.82 -1.23 -17.26
C PRO A 760 -25.38 0.11 -17.87
N ASP A 761 -24.09 0.44 -17.82
CA ASP A 761 -23.49 1.62 -18.42
C ASP A 761 -22.14 1.25 -19.06
N LEU A 762 -21.84 1.84 -20.22
CA LEU A 762 -20.63 1.52 -21.01
C LEU A 762 -19.53 2.57 -20.87
N ASP A 763 -19.78 3.62 -20.08
CA ASP A 763 -18.82 4.68 -19.80
C ASP A 763 -18.16 4.48 -18.42
N TYR A 764 -16.83 4.57 -18.38
CA TYR A 764 -16.01 4.28 -17.20
C TYR A 764 -15.52 5.53 -16.45
N THR A 765 -15.95 6.73 -16.86
CA THR A 765 -15.26 8.00 -16.52
C THR A 765 -16.03 8.94 -15.57
N ARG A 766 -16.90 8.37 -14.71
CA ARG A 766 -17.97 9.08 -14.00
C ARG A 766 -17.59 9.98 -12.81
N ILE A 767 -16.36 9.95 -12.29
CA ILE A 767 -15.97 10.68 -11.06
C ILE A 767 -14.86 11.70 -11.37
N GLY A 768 -15.17 12.99 -11.25
CA GLY A 768 -14.21 14.10 -11.34
C GLY A 768 -14.05 14.81 -9.99
N THR A 769 -12.83 15.19 -9.64
CA THR A 769 -12.52 15.87 -8.36
C THR A 769 -12.71 17.40 -8.44
N TRP A 770 -12.79 18.00 -9.63
CA TRP A 770 -12.73 19.46 -9.86
C TRP A 770 -13.66 19.96 -10.97
N GLY A 771 -14.08 21.23 -10.90
CA GLY A 771 -14.91 21.88 -11.93
C GLY A 771 -14.16 22.49 -13.11
N PRO A 772 -14.78 22.49 -14.31
CA PRO A 772 -14.17 23.01 -15.53
C PRO A 772 -13.99 24.52 -15.41
N ALA A 773 -12.84 24.97 -15.89
CA ALA A 773 -12.52 26.39 -16.01
C ALA A 773 -11.77 26.60 -17.33
N ALA A 774 -12.00 27.75 -17.98
CA ALA A 774 -11.27 28.14 -19.18
C ALA A 774 -10.84 29.60 -19.12
N ARG A 775 -9.62 29.88 -19.58
CA ARG A 775 -9.09 31.25 -19.65
C ARG A 775 -9.39 31.85 -21.01
N VAL A 776 -9.96 33.05 -21.02
CA VAL A 776 -10.18 33.81 -22.27
C VAL A 776 -8.83 34.13 -22.90
N ASP A 777 -8.73 33.96 -24.22
CA ASP A 777 -7.51 34.28 -24.95
C ASP A 777 -7.44 35.79 -25.19
N GLU A 778 -6.69 36.48 -24.32
CA GLU A 778 -6.48 37.92 -24.43
C GLU A 778 -5.74 38.35 -25.71
N ALA A 779 -5.06 37.42 -26.40
CA ALA A 779 -4.37 37.70 -27.66
C ALA A 779 -5.28 37.55 -28.89
N ALA A 780 -6.49 36.99 -28.73
CA ALA A 780 -7.45 36.86 -29.80
C ALA A 780 -8.13 38.21 -30.13
N THR A 781 -8.74 38.30 -31.32
CA THR A 781 -9.41 39.52 -31.81
C THR A 781 -10.36 40.10 -30.76
N ASN A 782 -10.29 41.42 -30.53
CA ASN A 782 -11.07 42.15 -29.52
C ASN A 782 -10.85 41.68 -28.06
N GLY A 783 -9.67 41.14 -27.76
CA GLY A 783 -9.32 40.65 -26.42
C GLY A 783 -10.04 39.36 -26.04
N GLY A 784 -10.49 38.59 -27.05
CA GLY A 784 -11.14 37.30 -26.86
C GLY A 784 -12.66 37.30 -26.95
N TYR A 785 -13.35 38.45 -27.08
CA TYR A 785 -14.82 38.49 -27.22
C TYR A 785 -15.32 39.34 -28.38
N VAL A 786 -16.22 38.80 -29.20
CA VAL A 786 -16.85 39.51 -30.32
C VAL A 786 -18.31 39.80 -30.01
N VAL A 787 -18.61 41.06 -29.68
CA VAL A 787 -19.97 41.49 -29.25
C VAL A 787 -21.05 41.15 -30.28
N ALA A 788 -20.78 41.30 -31.58
CA ALA A 788 -21.77 41.10 -32.65
C ALA A 788 -22.21 39.64 -32.79
N THR A 789 -21.30 38.69 -32.59
CA THR A 789 -21.57 37.25 -32.69
C THR A 789 -21.68 36.57 -31.34
N LYS A 790 -21.36 37.29 -30.25
CA LYS A 790 -21.30 36.81 -28.86
C LYS A 790 -20.31 35.66 -28.65
N VAL A 791 -19.30 35.54 -29.52
CA VAL A 791 -18.29 34.48 -29.46
C VAL A 791 -17.18 34.90 -28.50
N LEU A 792 -16.89 34.03 -27.54
CA LEU A 792 -15.79 34.12 -26.58
C LEU A 792 -14.72 33.07 -26.95
N THR A 793 -13.54 33.53 -27.33
CA THR A 793 -12.38 32.70 -27.66
C THR A 793 -11.55 32.46 -26.41
N VAL A 794 -11.21 31.20 -26.14
CA VAL A 794 -10.46 30.77 -24.95
C VAL A 794 -9.15 30.11 -25.36
N LYS A 795 -8.18 30.09 -24.46
CA LYS A 795 -6.92 29.36 -24.68
C LYS A 795 -7.18 27.87 -24.77
N ALA A 796 -6.38 27.16 -25.57
CA ALA A 796 -6.57 25.74 -25.81
C ALA A 796 -6.33 24.89 -24.54
N ASN A 797 -5.20 25.09 -23.86
CA ASN A 797 -4.80 24.30 -22.68
C ASN A 797 -4.14 25.23 -21.64
N ALA A 798 -4.92 26.14 -21.04
CA ALA A 798 -4.45 26.99 -19.95
C ALA A 798 -4.46 26.27 -18.61
N TYR A 799 -5.39 25.33 -18.42
CA TYR A 799 -5.55 24.54 -17.20
C TYR A 799 -5.37 23.03 -17.42
N SER A 800 -5.50 22.56 -18.66
CA SER A 800 -5.18 21.19 -19.06
C SER A 800 -3.73 21.03 -19.57
N VAL A 801 -3.24 19.79 -19.55
CA VAL A 801 -1.91 19.44 -20.07
C VAL A 801 -1.78 19.70 -21.57
N SER A 802 -0.63 20.21 -22.00
CA SER A 802 -0.33 20.50 -23.41
C SER A 802 -0.42 19.22 -24.25
N GLY A 803 -1.32 19.20 -25.24
CA GLY A 803 -1.57 18.03 -26.10
C GLY A 803 -2.75 17.15 -25.65
N GLY A 804 -3.39 17.45 -24.52
CA GLY A 804 -4.64 16.83 -24.08
C GLY A 804 -5.91 17.46 -24.67
N THR A 805 -7.07 17.01 -24.19
CA THR A 805 -8.38 17.61 -24.49
C THR A 805 -8.42 19.05 -24.02
N LYS A 806 -8.82 19.98 -24.90
CA LYS A 806 -8.80 21.43 -24.66
C LYS A 806 -9.74 21.84 -23.52
N ASP A 807 -9.44 22.95 -22.86
CA ASP A 807 -10.24 23.48 -21.74
C ASP A 807 -11.69 23.79 -22.16
N VAL A 808 -11.89 24.30 -23.39
CA VAL A 808 -13.23 24.62 -23.91
C VAL A 808 -14.11 23.39 -24.13
N ASP A 809 -13.47 22.26 -24.44
CA ASP A 809 -14.17 20.99 -24.70
C ASP A 809 -14.64 20.35 -23.39
N ARG A 810 -14.36 21.00 -22.24
CA ARG A 810 -14.82 20.62 -20.91
C ARG A 810 -16.12 21.33 -20.50
N PHE A 811 -16.64 22.21 -21.34
CA PHE A 811 -17.95 22.82 -21.20
C PHE A 811 -18.94 22.15 -22.16
N ALA A 812 -20.24 22.29 -21.90
CA ALA A 812 -21.32 21.82 -22.76
C ALA A 812 -22.21 22.97 -23.25
N VAL A 813 -22.95 22.72 -24.33
CA VAL A 813 -24.00 23.64 -24.79
C VAL A 813 -25.18 23.59 -23.82
N GLY A 814 -25.62 24.75 -23.34
CA GLY A 814 -26.62 24.88 -22.28
C GLY A 814 -26.04 25.24 -20.92
N ASP A 815 -24.72 25.29 -20.80
CA ASP A 815 -24.07 25.57 -19.53
C ASP A 815 -24.24 27.04 -19.09
N LEU A 816 -24.83 27.27 -17.92
CA LEU A 816 -24.69 28.49 -17.14
C LEU A 816 -23.27 28.63 -16.60
N VAL A 817 -22.60 29.66 -17.10
CA VAL A 817 -21.25 30.02 -16.75
C VAL A 817 -21.22 31.41 -16.13
N ARG A 818 -20.23 31.64 -15.28
CA ARG A 818 -19.80 32.96 -14.83
C ARG A 818 -18.54 33.34 -15.60
N VAL A 819 -18.61 34.46 -16.30
CA VAL A 819 -17.42 35.11 -16.85
C VAL A 819 -16.99 36.19 -15.86
N ARG A 820 -15.80 36.06 -15.29
CA ARG A 820 -15.24 37.02 -14.36
C ARG A 820 -14.07 37.78 -14.97
N GLU A 821 -14.08 39.10 -14.80
CA GLU A 821 -12.92 39.94 -15.06
C GLU A 821 -11.84 39.70 -13.99
N VAL A 822 -10.63 39.37 -14.45
CA VAL A 822 -9.44 39.28 -13.62
C VAL A 822 -8.86 40.68 -13.49
N SER A 823 -9.14 41.36 -12.38
CA SER A 823 -8.84 42.78 -12.17
C SER A 823 -8.30 43.09 -10.77
N ILE A 824 -7.54 44.19 -10.70
CA ILE A 824 -6.97 44.79 -9.47
C ILE A 824 -7.94 45.68 -8.70
N ALA A 825 -9.16 45.83 -9.22
CA ALA A 825 -10.32 46.46 -8.59
C ALA A 825 -11.51 45.50 -8.71
N ALA A 826 -12.65 45.79 -8.07
CA ALA A 826 -13.88 45.00 -8.20
C ALA A 826 -14.23 44.75 -9.70
N GLY A 827 -13.89 43.57 -10.19
CA GLY A 827 -14.03 43.18 -11.59
C GLY A 827 -15.49 43.01 -11.96
N LEU A 828 -15.82 43.26 -13.24
CA LEU A 828 -17.14 42.94 -13.74
C LEU A 828 -17.32 41.42 -13.81
N THR A 829 -18.49 40.94 -13.42
CA THR A 829 -18.90 39.55 -13.54
C THR A 829 -20.17 39.48 -14.37
N TRP A 830 -20.25 38.49 -15.25
CA TRP A 830 -21.43 38.24 -16.06
C TRP A 830 -21.86 36.79 -15.93
N ASP A 831 -23.17 36.60 -15.87
CA ASP A 831 -23.81 35.30 -15.78
C ASP A 831 -24.51 35.06 -17.12
N ASP A 832 -24.18 33.98 -17.82
CA ASP A 832 -24.74 33.70 -19.14
C ASP A 832 -24.77 32.20 -19.44
N THR A 833 -25.48 31.81 -20.51
CA THR A 833 -25.61 30.42 -20.97
C THR A 833 -24.81 30.20 -22.25
N ILE A 834 -24.07 29.10 -22.34
CA ILE A 834 -23.37 28.68 -23.56
C ILE A 834 -24.38 28.21 -24.61
N ALA A 835 -24.37 28.86 -25.78
CA ALA A 835 -25.22 28.53 -26.93
C ALA A 835 -24.56 27.55 -27.90
N THR A 836 -23.24 27.64 -28.12
CA THR A 836 -22.48 26.71 -28.97
C THR A 836 -21.02 26.61 -28.51
N ILE A 837 -20.36 25.50 -28.82
CA ILE A 837 -18.93 25.27 -28.56
C ILE A 837 -18.24 24.86 -29.86
N THR A 838 -17.02 25.35 -30.08
CA THR A 838 -16.20 24.99 -31.23
C THR A 838 -14.78 24.63 -30.78
N SER A 839 -14.37 23.38 -31.04
CA SER A 839 -13.05 22.87 -30.63
C SER A 839 -11.92 23.26 -31.60
N ALA A 840 -12.21 23.41 -32.89
CA ALA A 840 -11.19 23.71 -33.92
C ALA A 840 -10.51 25.07 -33.66
N THR A 841 -11.33 26.08 -33.38
CA THR A 841 -10.92 27.38 -32.85
C THR A 841 -11.53 27.49 -31.45
N PRO A 842 -10.78 27.23 -30.36
CA PRO A 842 -11.34 27.03 -29.03
C PRO A 842 -12.17 28.22 -28.59
N SER A 843 -13.49 28.11 -28.73
CA SER A 843 -14.43 29.19 -28.50
C SER A 843 -15.80 28.69 -28.11
N MET A 844 -16.52 29.53 -27.37
CA MET A 844 -17.90 29.31 -26.95
C MET A 844 -18.74 30.54 -27.31
N THR A 845 -19.95 30.35 -27.80
CA THR A 845 -20.89 31.45 -28.06
C THR A 845 -21.82 31.61 -26.88
N LEU A 846 -22.01 32.83 -26.38
CA LEU A 846 -22.88 33.12 -25.26
C LEU A 846 -24.28 33.59 -25.73
N THR A 847 -25.31 33.30 -24.94
CA THR A 847 -26.71 33.56 -25.31
C THR A 847 -27.07 35.04 -25.18
N THR A 848 -26.73 35.68 -24.07
CA THR A 848 -27.10 37.07 -23.77
C THR A 848 -26.02 38.05 -24.25
N GLY A 849 -24.75 37.71 -23.99
CA GLY A 849 -23.57 38.48 -24.29
C GLY A 849 -23.04 39.30 -23.10
N LEU A 850 -21.81 39.83 -23.23
CA LEU A 850 -21.07 40.49 -22.15
C LEU A 850 -21.13 42.02 -22.32
N ALA A 851 -21.98 42.67 -21.53
CA ALA A 851 -22.13 44.14 -21.58
C ALA A 851 -20.97 44.84 -20.85
N GLY A 852 -20.36 45.85 -21.47
CA GLY A 852 -19.25 46.58 -20.87
C GLY A 852 -17.89 45.87 -20.99
N TRP A 853 -17.74 44.96 -21.94
CA TRP A 853 -16.48 44.25 -22.23
C TRP A 853 -15.31 45.20 -22.48
N ASN A 854 -14.15 44.89 -21.90
CA ASN A 854 -12.91 45.64 -22.10
C ASN A 854 -11.81 44.73 -22.66
N SER A 855 -11.43 44.95 -23.92
CA SER A 855 -10.45 44.13 -24.63
C SER A 855 -9.01 44.21 -24.10
N THR A 856 -8.72 45.08 -23.13
CA THR A 856 -7.38 45.19 -22.51
C THR A 856 -7.25 44.41 -21.20
N LYS A 857 -8.31 43.74 -20.75
CA LYS A 857 -8.34 43.02 -19.47
C LYS A 857 -8.36 41.51 -19.67
N GLN A 858 -8.08 40.77 -18.61
CA GLN A 858 -8.09 39.32 -18.61
C GLN A 858 -9.39 38.79 -18.02
N TYR A 859 -9.84 37.63 -18.50
CA TYR A 859 -11.11 37.05 -18.12
C TYR A 859 -11.01 35.54 -17.95
N LEU A 860 -11.85 35.01 -17.07
CA LEU A 860 -11.94 33.60 -16.74
C LEU A 860 -13.40 33.16 -16.79
N VAL A 861 -13.62 31.96 -17.31
CA VAL A 861 -14.93 31.30 -17.41
C VAL A 861 -14.97 30.12 -16.46
N GLU A 862 -15.98 30.11 -15.60
CA GLU A 862 -16.23 29.08 -14.59
C GLU A 862 -17.74 28.77 -14.52
N ASN A 863 -18.11 27.76 -13.75
CA ASN A 863 -19.52 27.47 -13.49
C ASN A 863 -20.16 28.49 -12.53
N GLN A 864 -21.48 28.63 -12.62
CA GLN A 864 -22.30 29.46 -11.73
C GLN A 864 -22.43 28.95 -10.29
N GLU A 865 -23.06 29.76 -9.43
CA GLU A 865 -23.53 29.33 -8.09
C GLU A 865 -24.36 28.07 -8.17
N LYS A 866 -24.11 27.15 -7.23
CA LYS A 866 -24.81 25.88 -7.07
C LYS A 866 -26.33 26.02 -7.17
N THR A 867 -26.93 27.02 -6.55
CA THR A 867 -28.38 27.25 -6.53
C THR A 867 -28.95 27.75 -7.86
N ALA A 868 -28.12 28.32 -8.73
CA ALA A 868 -28.52 28.90 -10.01
C ALA A 868 -28.29 27.96 -11.20
N VAL A 869 -27.47 26.93 -11.02
CA VAL A 869 -27.19 25.90 -12.04
C VAL A 869 -28.49 25.21 -12.48
N VAL A 870 -28.79 25.17 -13.79
CA VAL A 870 -30.02 24.57 -14.35
C VAL A 870 -30.03 23.05 -14.20
N ALA A 871 -31.19 22.38 -14.16
CA ALA A 871 -31.30 20.93 -13.99
C ALA A 871 -30.51 20.06 -15.01
N ALA A 872 -30.10 20.63 -16.15
CA ALA A 872 -29.23 19.97 -17.14
C ALA A 872 -27.72 20.11 -16.83
N GLN A 873 -27.33 21.09 -16.03
CA GLN A 873 -26.00 21.22 -15.45
C GLN A 873 -26.05 20.72 -14.01
N LYS A 874 -25.17 19.81 -13.61
CA LYS A 874 -25.33 19.16 -12.30
C LYS A 874 -24.96 20.10 -11.15
N THR A 875 -25.93 20.31 -10.28
CA THR A 875 -25.94 21.23 -9.13
C THR A 875 -24.91 20.87 -8.03
N VAL A 876 -24.18 19.74 -8.10
CA VAL A 876 -23.48 19.19 -6.90
C VAL A 876 -22.15 18.48 -7.15
N THR A 877 -21.51 18.65 -8.31
CA THR A 877 -20.42 17.76 -8.77
C THR A 877 -19.00 18.14 -8.31
N TYR A 878 -18.84 19.02 -7.31
CA TYR A 878 -17.53 19.56 -6.92
C TYR A 878 -17.31 19.48 -5.41
N VAL A 879 -16.06 19.22 -5.00
CA VAL A 879 -15.65 18.95 -3.62
C VAL A 879 -16.19 20.01 -2.64
N ALA A 880 -16.98 19.50 -1.70
CA ALA A 880 -17.32 19.95 -0.34
C ALA A 880 -17.94 21.35 -0.10
N ASP A 881 -19.14 21.32 0.48
CA ASP A 881 -19.60 22.22 1.55
C ASP A 881 -19.24 21.56 2.90
N ASP A 882 -18.86 22.35 3.90
CA ASP A 882 -18.32 21.94 5.20
C ASP A 882 -19.35 21.30 6.15
N VAL A 883 -20.66 21.43 5.88
CA VAL A 883 -21.71 20.88 6.76
C VAL A 883 -22.17 19.49 6.34
N THR A 884 -22.07 19.08 5.07
CA THR A 884 -22.74 17.84 4.64
C THR A 884 -21.99 16.86 3.75
N ASN A 885 -20.78 17.16 3.25
CA ASN A 885 -19.93 16.20 2.52
C ASN A 885 -20.69 15.28 1.50
N SER A 886 -21.75 15.77 0.85
CA SER A 886 -22.58 14.94 -0.05
C SER A 886 -22.87 15.62 -1.39
N THR A 887 -22.54 14.93 -2.47
CA THR A 887 -22.75 15.30 -3.88
C THR A 887 -24.09 14.79 -4.42
N GLY A 888 -25.20 15.45 -4.03
CA GLY A 888 -26.55 15.16 -4.52
C GLY A 888 -26.70 15.07 -6.06
N GLU A 889 -27.69 14.28 -6.48
CA GLU A 889 -28.21 13.95 -7.85
C GLU A 889 -28.25 15.08 -8.92
N SER A 890 -28.49 14.86 -10.24
CA SER A 890 -28.50 13.72 -11.21
C SER A 890 -28.50 14.31 -12.65
N THR A 891 -27.95 13.59 -13.66
CA THR A 891 -28.03 13.76 -15.17
C THR A 891 -27.78 15.16 -15.80
N ASP A 892 -26.88 15.49 -16.74
CA ASP A 892 -25.90 14.82 -17.63
C ASP A 892 -24.67 15.75 -17.81
N ASP A 893 -23.57 15.21 -18.36
CA ASP A 893 -22.29 15.81 -18.81
C ASP A 893 -21.49 16.80 -17.90
N ALA A 894 -20.29 16.39 -17.44
CA ALA A 894 -19.04 17.20 -17.48
C ALA A 894 -17.81 16.48 -16.86
N TYR A 895 -17.01 15.89 -17.76
CA TYR A 895 -15.54 15.85 -17.91
C TYR A 895 -14.54 15.61 -16.75
N HIS A 896 -13.61 14.70 -17.08
CA HIS A 896 -12.27 14.51 -16.54
C HIS A 896 -11.58 15.77 -16.02
N TYR A 897 -10.97 15.67 -14.84
CA TYR A 897 -9.55 16.01 -14.67
C TYR A 897 -8.86 14.82 -14.01
N GLY A 898 -8.26 13.98 -14.85
CA GLY A 898 -7.18 13.10 -14.43
C GLY A 898 -5.91 13.93 -14.29
N GLY A 899 -5.30 13.88 -13.11
CA GLY A 899 -4.02 14.50 -12.80
C GLY A 899 -4.10 15.93 -12.29
N ILE A 900 -3.25 16.21 -11.30
CA ILE A 900 -2.79 17.56 -10.94
C ILE A 900 -2.25 18.20 -12.25
N PRO A 901 -2.63 19.43 -12.62
CA PRO A 901 -2.00 20.09 -13.76
C PRO A 901 -0.49 20.17 -13.53
N ASP A 902 0.32 19.77 -14.54
CA ASP A 902 1.78 19.94 -14.52
C ASP A 902 2.10 21.44 -14.45
N VAL A 903 2.24 21.96 -13.24
CA VAL A 903 2.73 23.31 -12.98
C VAL A 903 4.07 23.16 -12.28
N ASP A 904 5.15 23.32 -13.05
CA ASP A 904 6.50 23.29 -12.50
C ASP A 904 6.70 24.41 -11.48
N PHE A 905 7.24 24.07 -10.32
CA PHE A 905 7.74 25.02 -9.31
C PHE A 905 8.90 25.82 -9.90
N THR A 906 8.61 26.96 -10.53
CA THR A 906 9.63 27.82 -11.15
C THR A 906 9.59 29.20 -10.52
N ALA A 907 10.75 29.73 -10.12
CA ALA A 907 10.90 31.05 -9.51
C ALA A 907 10.78 32.17 -10.56
N PRO A 908 9.68 32.98 -10.58
CA PRO A 908 9.55 34.10 -11.51
C PRO A 908 10.11 35.40 -10.91
N ALA A 909 10.28 36.42 -11.75
CA ALA A 909 10.66 37.77 -11.32
C ALA A 909 9.50 38.51 -10.61
N VAL A 910 9.84 39.47 -9.74
CA VAL A 910 8.90 40.27 -8.91
C VAL A 910 7.87 41.01 -9.77
N SER A 911 6.56 40.84 -9.50
CA SER A 911 5.48 41.61 -10.13
C SER A 911 4.35 41.95 -9.17
N TYR A 912 3.97 43.23 -9.10
CA TYR A 912 2.80 43.73 -8.35
C TYR A 912 1.51 43.71 -9.17
N THR A 913 1.54 43.16 -10.39
CA THR A 913 0.38 43.09 -11.30
C THR A 913 -0.15 41.66 -11.46
N GLY A 914 0.23 40.74 -10.56
CA GLY A 914 -0.19 39.33 -10.56
C GLY A 914 -1.63 39.10 -10.06
N ARG A 915 -2.15 37.89 -10.29
CA ARG A 915 -3.51 37.45 -9.89
C ARG A 915 -3.73 37.57 -8.37
N TYR A 916 -4.95 37.93 -7.98
CA TYR A 916 -5.40 37.97 -6.58
C TYR A 916 -5.73 36.58 -6.06
N TYR A 917 -5.38 36.33 -4.80
CA TYR A 917 -5.67 35.10 -4.08
C TYR A 917 -6.32 35.45 -2.74
N ARG A 918 -7.54 34.96 -2.52
CA ARG A 918 -8.16 34.91 -1.18
C ARG A 918 -7.77 33.58 -0.56
N GLN A 919 -7.13 33.62 0.60
CA GLN A 919 -6.94 32.42 1.40
C GLN A 919 -8.32 31.98 1.88
N ARG A 920 -8.85 30.87 1.35
CA ARG A 920 -10.11 30.30 1.83
C ARG A 920 -9.87 29.83 3.26
N THR A 921 -10.28 30.65 4.21
CA THR A 921 -10.42 30.24 5.61
C THR A 921 -11.68 29.41 5.75
N ASP A 922 -11.73 28.66 6.83
CA ASP A 922 -12.83 27.95 7.50
C ASP A 922 -14.12 28.79 7.75
N ILE A 923 -14.30 29.91 7.06
CA ILE A 923 -15.48 30.81 7.13
C ILE A 923 -16.08 31.09 5.72
N ASP A 924 -15.52 30.54 4.64
CA ASP A 924 -16.05 30.76 3.27
C ASP A 924 -17.14 29.73 2.89
N ASP A 925 -18.35 29.93 3.41
CA ASP A 925 -19.62 29.27 3.01
C ASP A 925 -20.18 29.88 1.70
N THR A 926 -19.33 30.01 0.67
CA THR A 926 -19.77 30.56 -0.62
C THR A 926 -20.24 29.41 -1.49
N ALA A 927 -21.51 29.40 -1.89
CA ALA A 927 -22.21 28.35 -2.64
C ALA A 927 -21.68 28.06 -4.08
N PHE A 928 -20.40 28.28 -4.36
CA PHE A 928 -19.75 28.04 -5.65
C PHE A 928 -18.98 26.72 -5.69
N PRO A 929 -18.93 26.06 -6.85
CA PRO A 929 -18.12 24.87 -7.04
C PRO A 929 -16.62 25.15 -7.00
N LEU A 930 -15.83 24.20 -6.49
CA LEU A 930 -14.37 24.26 -6.53
C LEU A 930 -13.86 23.95 -7.94
N THR A 931 -13.16 24.91 -8.58
CA THR A 931 -12.71 24.79 -9.97
C THR A 931 -11.20 24.53 -10.07
N VAL A 932 -10.76 24.04 -11.24
CA VAL A 932 -9.31 23.84 -11.50
C VAL A 932 -8.54 25.18 -11.50
N ALA A 933 -9.19 26.29 -11.84
CA ALA A 933 -8.57 27.60 -11.78
C ALA A 933 -8.20 28.00 -10.35
N ASP A 934 -9.02 27.63 -9.36
CA ASP A 934 -8.76 27.90 -7.94
C ASP A 934 -7.52 27.17 -7.44
N TYR A 935 -7.34 25.90 -7.85
CA TYR A 935 -6.15 25.11 -7.55
C TYR A 935 -4.89 25.69 -8.23
N TYR A 936 -5.01 26.07 -9.49
CA TYR A 936 -3.90 26.69 -10.23
C TYR A 936 -3.46 28.02 -9.60
N ASP A 937 -4.40 28.82 -9.12
CA ASP A 937 -4.14 30.07 -8.41
C ASP A 937 -3.46 29.82 -7.05
N LEU A 938 -3.85 28.77 -6.32
CA LEU A 938 -3.14 28.32 -5.11
C LEU A 938 -1.69 27.92 -5.41
N VAL A 939 -1.45 27.12 -6.46
CA VAL A 939 -0.08 26.69 -6.83
C VAL A 939 0.78 27.88 -7.26
N GLN A 940 0.22 28.85 -8.00
CA GLN A 940 0.92 30.10 -8.31
C GLN A 940 1.29 30.89 -7.04
N ALA A 941 0.39 30.94 -6.04
CA ALA A 941 0.67 31.56 -4.75
C ALA A 941 1.79 30.84 -3.99
N LEU A 942 1.80 29.50 -4.00
CA LEU A 942 2.86 28.67 -3.42
C LEU A 942 4.20 28.82 -4.18
N ASN A 943 4.18 28.98 -5.51
CA ASN A 943 5.37 29.30 -6.31
C ASN A 943 5.93 30.68 -5.94
N GLY A 944 5.06 31.65 -5.67
CA GLY A 944 5.44 32.95 -5.10
C GLY A 944 6.00 32.85 -3.67
N LEU A 945 5.49 31.90 -2.86
CA LEU A 945 5.96 31.62 -1.49
C LEU A 945 7.38 31.04 -1.46
N LEU A 946 7.71 30.17 -2.42
CA LEU A 946 9.02 29.51 -2.54
C LEU A 946 10.15 30.45 -2.99
N ALA A 947 9.85 31.53 -3.72
CA ALA A 947 10.86 32.32 -4.46
C ALA A 947 11.62 33.40 -3.64
N TYR A 948 11.32 33.63 -2.36
CA TYR A 948 11.94 34.61 -1.43
C TYR A 948 12.18 36.04 -1.98
N GLY A 949 11.46 37.04 -1.44
CA GLY A 949 11.60 38.46 -1.81
C GLY A 949 10.41 39.06 -2.58
N THR A 950 9.31 38.32 -2.73
CA THR A 950 8.11 38.73 -3.50
C THR A 950 6.79 38.32 -2.83
N ARG A 951 6.72 38.28 -1.50
CA ARG A 951 5.65 37.57 -0.77
C ARG A 951 4.36 38.38 -0.62
N TRP A 952 3.26 37.85 -1.16
CA TRP A 952 1.89 38.21 -0.78
C TRP A 952 1.45 37.26 0.34
N MET A 953 1.08 37.80 1.50
CA MET A 953 0.56 37.01 2.62
C MET A 953 -0.98 36.93 2.54
N VAL A 954 -1.63 38.06 2.25
CA VAL A 954 -3.07 38.17 2.02
C VAL A 954 -3.33 39.30 1.03
N SER A 955 -4.24 39.13 0.06
CA SER A 955 -4.79 40.25 -0.71
C SER A 955 -6.26 40.03 -0.97
N ASP A 956 -7.10 40.87 -0.39
CA ASP A 956 -8.55 40.71 -0.38
C ASP A 956 -9.27 42.00 -0.79
N PHE A 957 -10.30 41.87 -1.62
CA PHE A 957 -11.19 42.96 -1.99
C PHE A 957 -12.61 42.57 -1.62
N LEU A 958 -13.25 43.41 -0.81
CA LEU A 958 -14.57 43.13 -0.30
C LEU A 958 -15.61 43.34 -1.41
N GLN A 959 -16.36 42.28 -1.73
CA GLN A 959 -17.44 42.33 -2.72
C GLN A 959 -18.49 43.39 -2.38
N THR A 960 -18.75 43.59 -1.08
CA THR A 960 -19.46 44.76 -0.55
C THR A 960 -18.56 45.42 0.49
N GLY A 961 -18.18 46.68 0.26
CA GLY A 961 -17.29 47.40 1.17
C GLY A 961 -17.84 47.51 2.59
N ALA A 962 -17.04 47.12 3.58
CA ALA A 962 -17.42 47.18 4.99
C ALA A 962 -17.37 48.63 5.48
N ALA A 963 -18.51 49.14 5.96
CA ALA A 963 -18.66 50.55 6.32
C ALA A 963 -18.94 50.74 7.82
N VAL A 964 -18.33 51.76 8.41
CA VAL A 964 -18.63 52.22 9.77
C VAL A 964 -19.15 53.65 9.73
N THR A 965 -20.19 53.92 10.53
CA THR A 965 -20.77 55.25 10.69
C THR A 965 -20.43 55.80 12.07
N GLY A 966 -19.91 57.02 12.12
CA GLY A 966 -19.66 57.70 13.38
C GLY A 966 -18.29 57.43 14.02
N THR A 967 -18.20 57.74 15.32
CA THR A 967 -16.95 57.73 16.10
C THR A 967 -16.67 56.41 16.79
N THR A 968 -17.61 55.47 16.79
CA THR A 968 -17.44 54.16 17.42
C THR A 968 -16.48 53.33 16.60
N ARG A 969 -15.49 52.75 17.27
CA ARG A 969 -14.52 51.85 16.67
C ARG A 969 -15.19 50.49 16.39
N THR A 970 -15.12 50.06 15.14
CA THR A 970 -15.77 48.84 14.67
C THR A 970 -14.82 48.03 13.81
N ARG A 971 -14.76 46.72 14.02
CA ARG A 971 -14.03 45.79 13.15
C ARG A 971 -14.68 45.78 11.76
N LEU A 972 -13.86 46.06 10.74
CA LEU A 972 -14.27 46.09 9.34
C LEU A 972 -13.76 44.86 8.56
N TRP A 973 -12.69 44.21 9.03
CA TRP A 973 -12.10 43.03 8.39
C TRP A 973 -11.28 42.20 9.39
N GLY A 974 -11.24 40.88 9.19
CA GLY A 974 -10.58 39.90 10.08
C GLY A 974 -11.46 39.41 11.24
N PRO A 975 -10.93 38.56 12.15
CA PRO A 975 -9.54 38.12 12.25
C PRO A 975 -9.15 37.06 11.22
N VAL A 976 -7.98 37.22 10.60
CA VAL A 976 -7.38 36.23 9.67
C VAL A 976 -6.03 35.77 10.20
N TRP A 977 -5.76 34.48 10.14
CA TRP A 977 -4.46 33.90 10.50
C TRP A 977 -3.43 34.12 9.39
N LEU A 978 -2.29 34.72 9.72
CA LEU A 978 -1.17 34.93 8.81
C LEU A 978 -0.05 33.92 9.12
N PRO A 979 0.11 32.85 8.32
CA PRO A 979 1.18 31.89 8.52
C PRO A 979 2.54 32.52 8.15
N CYS A 980 3.56 32.21 8.93
CA CYS A 980 4.95 32.62 8.68
C CYS A 980 5.88 31.41 8.87
N MET A 981 7.02 31.40 8.16
CA MET A 981 7.92 30.24 8.15
C MET A 981 9.10 30.32 9.12
N ALA A 982 9.23 31.39 9.92
CA ALA A 982 10.38 31.57 10.81
C ALA A 982 10.02 32.32 12.10
N ALA A 983 10.60 31.90 13.22
CA ALA A 983 10.33 32.45 14.57
C ALA A 983 11.00 33.80 14.89
N ASN A 984 11.58 34.48 13.90
CA ASN A 984 12.31 35.75 14.11
C ASN A 984 11.40 36.96 13.82
N SER A 985 11.75 38.14 14.34
CA SER A 985 11.05 39.39 14.00
C SER A 985 11.04 39.65 12.49
N ARG A 986 9.89 40.07 11.96
CA ARG A 986 9.67 40.41 10.53
C ARG A 986 8.92 41.71 10.40
N GLN A 987 8.92 42.31 9.21
CA GLN A 987 8.01 43.41 8.89
C GLN A 987 6.95 42.92 7.90
N ILE A 988 5.70 43.33 8.09
CA ILE A 988 4.64 43.16 7.08
C ILE A 988 4.23 44.54 6.57
N GLY A 989 4.16 44.69 5.25
CA GLY A 989 3.59 45.86 4.59
C GLY A 989 2.10 45.68 4.41
N VAL A 990 1.30 46.52 5.07
CA VAL A 990 -0.16 46.52 4.95
C VAL A 990 -0.61 47.77 4.19
N ARG A 991 -1.36 47.58 3.12
CA ARG A 991 -2.06 48.63 2.37
C ARG A 991 -3.55 48.45 2.49
N ILE A 992 -4.25 49.56 2.67
CA ILE A 992 -5.71 49.60 2.77
C ILE A 992 -6.26 50.33 1.54
N TYR A 993 -7.30 49.75 0.95
CA TYR A 993 -8.09 50.35 -0.11
C TYR A 993 -9.45 50.75 0.47
N GLY A 994 -9.78 52.03 0.46
CA GLY A 994 -11.03 52.52 1.04
C GLY A 994 -11.26 54.00 0.85
N ARG A 995 -12.41 54.47 1.34
CA ARG A 995 -12.87 55.86 1.18
C ARG A 995 -13.59 56.39 2.41
N HIS A 996 -13.65 57.71 2.50
CA HIS A 996 -14.41 58.46 3.50
C HIS A 996 -15.56 59.23 2.82
N SER A 997 -16.70 59.38 3.48
CA SER A 997 -17.88 60.04 2.88
C SER A 997 -17.67 61.53 2.59
N THR A 998 -16.70 62.18 3.24
CA THR A 998 -16.52 63.64 3.22
C THR A 998 -15.06 64.03 2.98
N ALA A 999 -14.78 64.82 1.93
CA ALA A 999 -13.42 65.13 1.46
C ALA A 999 -12.55 65.98 2.40
N ALA A 1000 -13.17 66.70 3.34
CA ALA A 1000 -12.48 67.62 4.26
C ALA A 1000 -12.20 67.02 5.65
N ARG A 1001 -12.52 65.73 5.86
CA ARG A 1001 -12.45 65.05 7.15
C ARG A 1001 -11.76 63.69 6.99
N ALA A 1002 -11.00 63.29 7.99
CA ALA A 1002 -10.21 62.07 7.96
C ALA A 1002 -10.91 60.94 8.74
N GLY A 1003 -11.14 59.81 8.07
CA GLY A 1003 -11.44 58.55 8.74
C GLY A 1003 -10.15 57.77 9.03
N THR A 1004 -10.13 57.01 10.11
CA THR A 1004 -8.96 56.25 10.56
C THR A 1004 -9.22 54.76 10.51
N PHE A 1005 -8.36 54.03 9.81
CA PHE A 1005 -8.22 52.59 9.90
C PHE A 1005 -7.12 52.24 10.90
N THR A 1006 -7.39 51.34 11.83
CA THR A 1006 -6.43 50.77 12.76
C THR A 1006 -6.16 49.33 12.36
N ILE A 1007 -4.92 49.01 12.05
CA ILE A 1007 -4.46 47.67 11.73
C ILE A 1007 -3.89 47.08 13.00
N ARG A 1008 -4.37 45.91 13.43
CA ARG A 1008 -3.89 45.24 14.64
C ARG A 1008 -3.47 43.82 14.36
N THR A 1009 -2.41 43.42 15.04
CA THR A 1009 -1.95 42.03 15.04
C THR A 1009 -1.80 41.51 16.46
N CYS A 1010 -2.09 40.23 16.67
CA CYS A 1010 -1.94 39.56 17.96
C CYS A 1010 -1.67 38.06 17.76
N THR A 1011 -1.03 37.43 18.74
CA THR A 1011 -0.64 36.00 18.64
C THR A 1011 -1.78 35.05 19.04
N ILE A 1012 -2.78 35.56 19.76
CA ILE A 1012 -3.97 34.81 20.20
C ILE A 1012 -5.18 35.34 19.43
N THR A 1013 -6.16 34.49 19.15
CA THR A 1013 -7.37 34.87 18.41
C THR A 1013 -8.13 35.98 19.14
N PRO A 1014 -8.45 37.11 18.48
CA PRO A 1014 -9.29 38.16 19.07
C PRO A 1014 -10.68 37.60 19.46
N PHE A 1015 -11.22 38.04 20.60
CA PHE A 1015 -12.50 37.56 21.12
C PHE A 1015 -13.46 38.73 21.37
N GLY A 1016 -14.78 38.48 21.32
CA GLY A 1016 -15.78 39.52 21.53
C GLY A 1016 -17.19 39.06 21.15
N THR A 1017 -18.21 39.81 21.57
CA THR A 1017 -19.61 39.49 21.29
C THR A 1017 -20.21 40.27 20.11
N SER A 1018 -19.52 41.30 19.62
CA SER A 1018 -19.87 42.07 18.41
C SER A 1018 -18.65 42.76 17.80
N ASP A 1019 -18.76 43.25 16.56
CA ASP A 1019 -17.69 44.00 15.86
C ASP A 1019 -17.28 45.30 16.57
N THR A 1020 -18.11 45.81 17.48
CA THR A 1020 -17.88 47.02 18.29
C THR A 1020 -17.27 46.72 19.67
N THR A 1021 -17.18 45.45 20.07
CA THR A 1021 -16.70 45.02 21.40
C THR A 1021 -15.56 44.00 21.31
N VAL A 1022 -14.83 43.98 20.19
CA VAL A 1022 -13.66 43.11 20.00
C VAL A 1022 -12.57 43.46 21.02
N GLN A 1023 -12.13 42.44 21.75
CA GLN A 1023 -11.07 42.48 22.75
C GLN A 1023 -9.87 41.67 22.27
N TYR A 1024 -8.68 42.15 22.65
CA TYR A 1024 -7.40 41.54 22.36
C TYR A 1024 -6.76 41.18 23.71
N ASP A 1025 -6.13 40.01 23.80
CA ASP A 1025 -5.48 39.57 25.03
C ASP A 1025 -4.27 40.47 25.34
N THR A 1026 -4.29 41.12 26.50
CA THR A 1026 -3.26 42.08 26.93
C THR A 1026 -1.92 41.42 27.26
N ASP A 1027 -1.88 40.09 27.44
CA ASP A 1027 -0.65 39.33 27.69
C ASP A 1027 0.00 38.82 26.38
N SER A 1028 -0.62 39.09 25.21
CA SER A 1028 -0.10 38.74 23.87
C SER A 1028 0.82 39.81 23.28
N SER A 1029 1.68 39.46 22.32
CA SER A 1029 2.54 40.43 21.60
C SER A 1029 1.73 41.27 20.59
N GLU A 1030 0.78 42.04 21.08
CA GLU A 1030 -0.09 42.88 20.28
C GLU A 1030 0.70 44.05 19.67
N THR A 1031 0.57 44.26 18.36
CA THR A 1031 1.06 45.49 17.70
C THR A 1031 -0.04 46.12 16.87
N ALA A 1032 -0.11 47.46 16.90
CA ALA A 1032 -1.12 48.22 16.19
C ALA A 1032 -0.51 49.44 15.50
N ASP A 1033 -0.97 49.76 14.29
CA ASP A 1033 -0.66 51.01 13.61
C ASP A 1033 -1.92 51.57 12.95
N THR A 1034 -1.90 52.85 12.59
CA THR A 1034 -3.05 53.57 12.02
C THR A 1034 -2.74 54.19 10.68
N VAL A 1035 -3.77 54.21 9.83
CA VAL A 1035 -3.76 54.78 8.49
C VAL A 1035 -5.01 55.65 8.32
N THR A 1036 -4.85 56.86 7.81
CA THR A 1036 -5.96 57.81 7.63
C THR A 1036 -6.26 58.06 6.16
N THR A 1037 -7.55 58.25 5.83
CA THR A 1037 -7.97 58.66 4.49
C THR A 1037 -8.98 59.80 4.54
N THR A 1038 -8.81 60.77 3.65
CA THR A 1038 -9.78 61.84 3.35
C THR A 1038 -10.38 61.66 1.95
N SER A 1039 -10.02 60.59 1.24
CA SER A 1039 -10.44 60.37 -0.14
C SER A 1039 -11.94 60.04 -0.19
N THR A 1040 -12.71 60.74 -1.03
CA THR A 1040 -14.13 60.43 -1.26
C THR A 1040 -14.38 59.33 -2.30
N THR A 1041 -13.32 58.90 -2.98
CA THR A 1041 -13.31 57.74 -3.89
C THR A 1041 -12.43 56.66 -3.30
N ASP A 1042 -12.73 55.40 -3.62
CA ASP A 1042 -11.91 54.28 -3.18
C ASP A 1042 -10.50 54.42 -3.76
N ALA A 1043 -9.51 54.45 -2.88
CA ALA A 1043 -8.11 54.65 -3.24
C ALA A 1043 -7.21 53.86 -2.30
N TRP A 1044 -6.04 53.46 -2.81
CA TRP A 1044 -5.00 52.88 -1.98
C TRP A 1044 -4.40 53.95 -1.08
N ILE A 1045 -4.43 53.70 0.21
CA ILE A 1045 -3.78 54.53 1.21
C ILE A 1045 -2.34 54.06 1.36
N ALA A 1046 -1.46 54.96 1.82
CA ALA A 1046 -0.04 54.70 1.99
C ALA A 1046 0.22 53.41 2.81
N GLU A 1047 1.20 52.64 2.35
CA GLU A 1047 1.65 51.40 3.00
C GLU A 1047 2.17 51.66 4.41
N LYS A 1048 1.80 50.79 5.34
CA LYS A 1048 2.40 50.74 6.68
C LYS A 1048 3.17 49.46 6.90
N LEU A 1049 4.37 49.61 7.41
CA LEU A 1049 5.22 48.51 7.83
C LEU A 1049 4.99 48.23 9.31
N ILE A 1050 4.50 47.04 9.64
CA ILE A 1050 4.24 46.59 11.00
C ILE A 1050 5.25 45.52 11.34
N THR A 1051 5.99 45.70 12.43
CA THR A 1051 6.93 44.68 12.91
C THR A 1051 6.17 43.61 13.69
N ILE A 1052 6.29 42.35 13.26
CA ILE A 1052 5.59 41.20 13.83
C ILE A 1052 6.56 40.25 14.53
N TYR A 1053 6.06 39.59 15.57
CA TYR A 1053 6.73 38.54 16.34
C TYR A 1053 5.88 37.28 16.26
N PRO A 1054 6.21 36.35 15.36
CA PRO A 1054 5.33 35.20 15.17
C PRO A 1054 5.43 34.21 16.32
N ALA A 1055 4.28 33.67 16.72
CA ALA A 1055 4.18 32.66 17.76
C ALA A 1055 3.36 31.46 17.25
N VAL A 1056 3.40 30.36 18.01
CA VAL A 1056 2.56 29.19 17.75
C VAL A 1056 1.13 29.53 18.16
N ALA A 1057 0.15 29.42 17.26
CA ALA A 1057 -1.26 29.50 17.64
C ALA A 1057 -1.60 28.39 18.65
N ASP A 1058 -2.10 28.77 19.84
CA ASP A 1058 -2.66 27.90 20.88
C ASP A 1058 -2.21 26.43 20.84
N GLY A 1059 -0.90 26.23 21.06
CA GLY A 1059 -0.34 24.92 21.41
C GLY A 1059 -0.13 23.89 20.29
N ALA A 1060 -0.53 24.11 19.03
CA ALA A 1060 -0.24 23.14 17.95
C ALA A 1060 -0.31 23.65 16.49
N GLY A 1061 -0.41 24.96 16.24
CA GLY A 1061 -0.51 25.51 14.87
C GLY A 1061 0.83 25.87 14.18
N PRO A 1062 0.84 26.09 12.85
CA PRO A 1062 1.99 26.71 12.16
C PRO A 1062 2.32 28.07 12.79
N LEU A 1063 3.60 28.51 12.76
CA LEU A 1063 3.99 29.82 13.31
C LEU A 1063 3.24 30.95 12.58
N GLY A 1064 2.76 31.97 13.30
CA GLY A 1064 2.01 33.07 12.68
C GLY A 1064 1.41 34.05 13.68
N LEU A 1065 0.40 34.81 13.23
CA LEU A 1065 -0.36 35.79 14.02
C LEU A 1065 -1.71 36.09 13.38
N TRP A 1066 -2.66 36.56 14.19
CA TRP A 1066 -3.94 37.07 13.74
C TRP A 1066 -3.83 38.53 13.32
N LEU A 1067 -4.46 38.91 12.22
CA LEU A 1067 -4.57 40.28 11.71
C LEU A 1067 -6.04 40.73 11.68
N THR A 1068 -6.31 41.93 12.17
CA THR A 1068 -7.62 42.61 12.10
C THR A 1068 -7.46 44.04 11.60
N VAL A 1069 -8.50 44.54 10.93
CA VAL A 1069 -8.61 45.97 10.56
C VAL A 1069 -9.91 46.54 11.10
N GLU A 1070 -9.78 47.68 11.77
CA GLU A 1070 -10.88 48.37 12.42
C GLU A 1070 -10.99 49.81 11.92
N GLY A 1071 -12.20 50.35 11.84
CA GLY A 1071 -12.45 51.70 11.33
C GLY A 1071 -13.11 52.62 12.34
N THR A 1072 -12.83 53.92 12.21
CA THR A 1072 -13.58 55.03 12.83
C THR A 1072 -13.73 56.17 11.83
N ALA A 1073 -14.96 56.67 11.61
CA ALA A 1073 -15.22 57.75 10.64
C ALA A 1073 -14.89 59.15 11.17
N GLY A 1074 -14.36 59.26 12.39
CA GLY A 1074 -13.85 60.52 12.96
C GLY A 1074 -14.91 61.47 13.53
N GLN A 1075 -16.13 61.54 12.96
CA GLN A 1075 -17.26 62.30 13.51
C GLN A 1075 -18.61 61.59 13.33
N ALA A 1076 -19.59 61.93 14.17
CA ALA A 1076 -20.95 61.39 14.08
C ALA A 1076 -21.61 61.74 12.74
N GLY A 1077 -22.08 60.72 12.00
CA GLY A 1077 -22.75 60.86 10.71
C GLY A 1077 -21.86 60.72 9.47
N ASP A 1078 -20.53 60.75 9.63
CA ASP A 1078 -19.59 60.41 8.55
C ASP A 1078 -19.50 58.88 8.39
N ILE A 1079 -19.18 58.41 7.18
CA ILE A 1079 -19.05 56.99 6.82
C ILE A 1079 -17.63 56.72 6.32
N LEU A 1080 -16.96 55.73 6.90
CA LEU A 1080 -15.68 55.21 6.44
C LEU A 1080 -15.91 53.81 5.87
N THR A 1081 -15.48 53.56 4.64
CA THR A 1081 -15.66 52.29 3.93
C THR A 1081 -14.31 51.66 3.62
N LEU A 1082 -14.12 50.42 4.07
CA LEU A 1082 -13.05 49.54 3.65
C LEU A 1082 -13.52 48.76 2.42
N ALA A 1083 -12.77 48.84 1.32
CA ALA A 1083 -13.08 48.16 0.06
C ALA A 1083 -12.05 47.08 -0.29
N GLY A 1084 -10.85 47.10 0.29
CA GLY A 1084 -9.86 46.04 0.14
C GLY A 1084 -8.64 46.21 1.03
N ILE A 1085 -7.83 45.17 1.12
CA ILE A 1085 -6.59 45.10 1.88
C ILE A 1085 -5.54 44.28 1.13
N SER A 1086 -4.29 44.70 1.22
CA SER A 1086 -3.14 43.92 0.72
C SER A 1086 -2.06 43.87 1.80
N VAL A 1087 -1.54 42.67 2.04
CA VAL A 1087 -0.54 42.36 3.06
C VAL A 1087 0.61 41.62 2.38
N LEU A 1088 1.81 42.19 2.48
CA LEU A 1088 3.04 41.65 1.92
C LEU A 1088 4.06 41.46 3.05
N GLU A 1089 4.98 40.50 2.93
CA GLU A 1089 6.11 40.43 3.85
C GLU A 1089 7.20 41.39 3.37
N GLY A 1090 7.54 42.37 4.22
CA GLY A 1090 8.64 43.31 3.99
C GLY A 1090 9.97 42.71 4.43
N ALA A 1091 11.04 42.97 3.66
CA ALA A 1091 12.39 42.64 4.08
C ALA A 1091 12.81 43.53 5.28
N LEU A 1092 13.58 42.95 6.21
CA LEU A 1092 14.43 43.70 7.14
C LEU A 1092 15.79 43.95 6.48
#